data_AF-A0AAJ4E063-F1
#
_entry.id   AF-A0AAJ4E063-F1
#
_cell.length_a   1.000
_cell.length_b   1.000
_cell.length_c   1.000
_cell.angle_alpha   90.00
_cell.angle_beta   90.00
_cell.angle_gamma   90.00
#
_symmetry.space_group_name_H-M   'P 1'
#
loop_
_entity.id
_entity.type
_entity.pdbx_description
1 polymer ?
#
loop_
_entity_poly.entity_id
_entity_poly.type
_entity_poly.pdbx_seq_one_letter_code
_entity_poly.pdbx_strand_id
1 'polypeptide(L)'
;MAKSPLAKNSKTVKYVRNSKNVVPLHFTIPYKNNILRKATEFDISHLLHLAANSNNVKIDSRIPFLRSFCKNAYQYVDNGRSAATVPKLYDTLRAFISFCDAVNVDPFSEAGYLTYAGNDGELRHRVKMYHPSKRLWEASHGDELGIQESSACQITSALRTALSWCRLPADTWATHHRGFSGENTPYKGYSDAEEEMLVARLSELFFTLAPQLIAAKKENLVLPNELPVVIDLGDHQEIISIKTSLTTQTHGMSKTGTSVKPAAAFNMAMGAAYHLMCFFTSLNDGDIQSIAHPVTIHTDERDKSLKVVKVSSFKARANKEVDAVLTNQSFDVDKRDGVKFIKTLETLSALYGSGEEGSELLFTLNNQGEKSSSFNLKEINKHLVVELSLLSPTRASCLPWFKELFYSYRNQHVIELKKETNTLGRTVVSKVTRPCTKAVATGGATNAAYCILSCYTNLPLKGILLPLTYSDKDANGNINVSFKYRNGESHHLSVPAADKALIKDIEQFATELADKQDSKSYERLLLKRGGQKNAPKDWDGISPISSNQMKTWSIKTNEYFISLQSSRWREMTSNHVYSVSGAGGVQSLLQNLLQTIDKHYANGDPRLNKTIVSQALQVMELLDENTCLEQAKEIVVAKIGITMLTHDEWKKKQEEERAKTNPNGIHCNGQQSIADGKNTQRETNNAMKLQLPCAEYDMCHKCQSAKAVNETQSIYKLISFIDVLKEAVNLYPNAQEEVHERIAAFEVTLDGASKDVYDNAMSLFNRNGRHPRVTIDHAILALHR
;
A
#
# COMPACT_ATOMS: atom_id res chain seq x y z
N MET A 1 32.21 76.82 54.10
CA MET A 1 32.14 77.05 52.64
C MET A 1 30.95 76.28 52.05
N ALA A 2 30.33 76.85 51.02
CA ALA A 2 29.12 76.38 50.36
C ALA A 2 29.29 75.02 49.64
N LYS A 3 28.15 74.39 49.35
CA LYS A 3 27.98 73.04 48.75
C LYS A 3 28.60 72.90 47.36
N SER A 4 29.13 71.71 47.05
CA SER A 4 29.23 71.20 45.68
C SER A 4 28.02 70.27 45.37
N PRO A 5 27.28 70.44 44.26
CA PRO A 5 26.05 69.68 43.97
C PRO A 5 26.26 68.32 43.27
N LEU A 6 27.49 67.81 43.16
CA LEU A 6 27.77 66.61 42.33
C LEU A 6 27.88 65.29 43.10
N ALA A 7 27.70 65.27 44.42
CA ALA A 7 27.79 64.05 45.24
C ALA A 7 26.51 63.19 45.28
N LYS A 8 25.56 63.37 44.33
CA LYS A 8 24.28 62.62 44.33
C LYS A 8 24.01 61.72 43.13
N ASN A 9 24.87 61.65 42.11
CA ASN A 9 24.69 60.72 40.98
C ASN A 9 26.01 60.14 40.47
N SER A 10 26.55 59.14 41.16
CA SER A 10 27.57 58.26 40.59
C SER A 10 27.50 56.92 41.33
N LYS A 11 26.73 55.99 40.77
CA LYS A 11 26.66 54.60 41.22
C LYS A 11 28.08 54.02 41.25
N THR A 12 28.42 53.36 42.35
CA THR A 12 29.59 52.50 42.49
C THR A 12 29.72 51.58 41.27
N VAL A 13 30.77 51.82 40.48
CA VAL A 13 31.21 50.88 39.45
C VAL A 13 31.70 49.63 40.17
N LYS A 14 30.83 48.61 40.25
CA LYS A 14 31.27 47.25 40.57
C LYS A 14 32.24 46.84 39.49
N TYR A 15 33.48 46.52 39.87
CA TYR A 15 34.40 45.77 39.02
C TYR A 15 33.73 44.45 38.62
N VAL A 16 33.12 44.44 37.44
CA VAL A 16 32.72 43.19 36.78
C VAL A 16 34.01 42.58 36.27
N ARG A 17 34.46 41.49 36.90
CA ARG A 17 35.45 40.58 36.29
C ARG A 17 34.90 40.20 34.91
N ASN A 18 35.54 40.73 33.87
CA ASN A 18 35.17 40.51 32.50
C ASN A 18 35.58 39.08 32.10
N SER A 19 34.75 38.09 32.45
CA SER A 19 34.89 36.69 32.03
C SER A 19 34.37 36.50 30.61
N LYS A 20 34.77 37.36 29.66
CA LYS A 20 34.32 37.27 28.26
C LYS A 20 35.17 36.35 27.38
N ASN A 21 36.21 35.71 27.90
CA ASN A 21 37.10 34.83 27.12
C ASN A 21 37.33 33.42 27.72
N VAL A 22 36.38 32.91 28.52
CA VAL A 22 36.34 31.47 28.83
C VAL A 22 34.91 31.00 28.59
N VAL A 23 34.65 30.50 27.38
CA VAL A 23 33.41 29.75 27.09
C VAL A 23 33.53 28.42 27.83
N PRO A 24 32.68 28.11 28.83
CA PRO A 24 32.54 26.75 29.29
C PRO A 24 31.93 25.98 28.11
N LEU A 25 32.76 25.21 27.39
CA LEU A 25 32.30 24.39 26.26
C LEU A 25 31.49 23.22 26.83
N HIS A 26 30.21 23.46 27.09
CA HIS A 26 29.22 22.41 27.29
C HIS A 26 29.17 21.55 26.01
N PHE A 27 29.05 20.23 26.17
CA PHE A 27 28.89 19.31 25.04
C PHE A 27 27.45 19.41 24.51
N THR A 28 27.06 20.56 23.97
CA THR A 28 25.71 20.83 23.49
C THR A 28 25.66 20.94 21.98
N ILE A 29 24.49 20.69 21.41
CA ILE A 29 24.19 20.89 19.98
C ILE A 29 22.87 21.65 19.79
N PRO A 30 22.71 22.40 18.68
CA PRO A 30 21.39 22.85 18.24
C PRO A 30 20.49 21.65 17.96
N TYR A 31 19.28 21.67 18.49
CA TYR A 31 18.33 20.58 18.38
C TYR A 31 16.95 21.11 18.02
N LYS A 32 16.40 20.61 16.91
CA LYS A 32 15.03 20.91 16.49
C LYS A 32 14.38 19.64 15.93
N ASN A 33 13.41 19.09 16.65
CA ASN A 33 12.57 18.00 16.16
C ASN A 33 11.25 18.56 15.56
N ASN A 34 10.41 17.67 15.03
CA ASN A 34 9.15 18.05 14.39
C ASN A 34 8.11 18.66 15.35
N ILE A 35 8.34 18.56 16.67
CA ILE A 35 7.42 19.03 17.72
C ILE A 35 7.84 20.44 18.21
N LEU A 36 9.13 20.77 18.12
CA LEU A 36 9.69 22.04 18.58
C LEU A 36 9.59 23.13 17.50
N ARG A 37 8.95 24.25 17.84
CA ARG A 37 8.84 25.42 16.95
C ARG A 37 10.19 26.14 16.76
N LYS A 38 11.00 26.20 17.81
CA LYS A 38 12.33 26.83 17.82
C LYS A 38 13.40 25.78 18.11
N ALA A 39 14.60 26.00 17.58
CA ALA A 39 15.76 25.20 17.97
C ALA A 39 16.08 25.44 19.45
N THR A 40 16.40 24.38 20.17
CA THR A 40 16.85 24.40 21.56
C THR A 40 18.26 23.83 21.65
N GLU A 41 18.91 23.95 22.80
CA GLU A 41 20.17 23.24 23.05
C GLU A 41 19.89 21.84 23.61
N PHE A 42 20.71 20.87 23.21
CA PHE A 42 20.63 19.49 23.69
C PHE A 42 22.01 19.01 24.13
N ASP A 43 22.11 18.45 25.33
CA ASP A 43 23.36 17.94 25.91
C ASP A 43 23.68 16.53 25.39
N ILE A 44 24.85 16.39 24.79
CA ILE A 44 25.40 15.13 24.24
C ILE A 44 26.55 14.57 25.09
N SER A 45 26.78 15.09 26.30
CA SER A 45 27.82 14.63 27.23
C SER A 45 27.79 13.12 27.50
N HIS A 46 26.61 12.50 27.45
CA HIS A 46 26.41 11.05 27.60
C HIS A 46 27.19 10.21 26.56
N LEU A 47 27.54 10.78 25.39
CA LEU A 47 28.37 10.10 24.38
C LEU A 47 29.82 9.87 24.84
N LEU A 48 30.28 10.58 25.88
CA LEU A 48 31.59 10.36 26.50
C LEU A 48 31.68 9.05 27.27
N HIS A 49 30.55 8.39 27.54
CA HIS A 49 30.50 7.19 28.36
C HIS A 49 30.32 5.94 27.50
N LEU A 50 30.80 4.80 27.99
CA LEU A 50 30.64 3.51 27.32
C LEU A 50 29.16 3.23 27.02
N ALA A 51 28.89 2.77 25.79
CA ALA A 51 27.56 2.55 25.22
C ALA A 51 26.67 3.81 25.15
N ALA A 52 27.27 5.00 25.26
CA ALA A 52 26.58 6.29 25.31
C ALA A 52 25.60 6.41 26.50
N ASN A 53 25.98 5.87 27.66
CA ASN A 53 25.17 5.89 28.89
C ASN A 53 25.96 6.53 30.03
N SER A 54 25.47 7.64 30.57
CA SER A 54 26.14 8.41 31.63
C SER A 54 26.41 7.62 32.92
N ASN A 55 25.73 6.50 33.14
CA ASN A 55 25.97 5.62 34.29
C ASN A 55 27.21 4.72 34.12
N ASN A 56 27.76 4.64 32.92
CA ASN A 56 28.93 3.83 32.60
C ASN A 56 30.24 4.61 32.70
N VAL A 57 31.36 3.89 32.57
CA VAL A 57 32.71 4.47 32.58
C VAL A 57 32.87 5.52 31.48
N LYS A 58 33.46 6.65 31.85
CA LYS A 58 33.80 7.74 30.95
C LYS A 58 35.07 7.43 30.15
N ILE A 59 35.06 7.72 28.85
CA ILE A 59 36.13 7.49 27.90
C ILE A 59 36.67 8.85 27.43
N ASP A 60 37.71 9.34 28.09
CA ASP A 60 38.24 10.70 27.88
C ASP A 60 38.82 10.92 26.48
N SER A 61 39.27 9.87 25.79
CA SER A 61 39.78 9.97 24.41
C SER A 61 38.76 10.49 23.40
N ARG A 62 37.46 10.45 23.71
CA ARG A 62 36.37 10.96 22.86
C ARG A 62 36.21 12.47 22.87
N ILE A 63 36.70 13.13 23.92
CA ILE A 63 36.55 14.58 24.15
C ILE A 63 36.91 15.44 22.93
N PRO A 64 38.09 15.28 22.28
CA PRO A 64 38.46 16.12 21.14
C PRO A 64 37.49 15.98 19.96
N PHE A 65 37.04 14.76 19.66
CA PHE A 65 36.12 14.47 18.56
C PHE A 65 34.75 15.09 18.79
N LEU A 66 34.17 14.86 19.98
CA LEU A 66 32.84 15.39 20.32
C LEU A 66 32.82 16.92 20.44
N ARG A 67 33.91 17.53 20.93
CA ARG A 67 34.05 19.00 20.91
C ARG A 67 34.02 19.56 19.49
N SER A 68 34.71 18.89 18.56
CA SER A 68 34.67 19.29 17.16
C SER A 68 33.28 19.11 16.55
N PHE A 69 32.60 18.02 16.88
CA PHE A 69 31.23 17.78 16.43
C PHE A 69 30.28 18.90 16.88
N CYS A 70 30.28 19.26 18.17
CA CYS A 70 29.49 20.38 18.70
C CYS A 70 29.77 21.68 17.94
N LYS A 71 31.05 22.03 17.76
CA LYS A 71 31.45 23.26 17.05
C LYS A 71 30.90 23.29 15.62
N ASN A 72 31.07 22.21 14.86
CA ASN A 72 30.58 22.15 13.47
C ASN A 72 29.05 22.13 13.39
N ALA A 73 28.36 21.56 14.37
CA ALA A 73 26.90 21.58 14.44
C ALA A 73 26.35 23.01 14.60
N TYR A 74 26.94 23.83 15.47
CA TYR A 74 26.58 25.25 15.59
C TYR A 74 26.91 26.02 14.30
N GLN A 75 28.13 25.85 13.76
CA GLN A 75 28.53 26.52 12.51
C GLN A 75 27.61 26.18 11.33
N TYR A 76 27.14 24.93 11.23
CA TYR A 76 26.20 24.52 10.19
C TYR A 76 24.90 25.32 10.25
N VAL A 77 24.33 25.49 11.45
CA VAL A 77 23.09 26.25 11.66
C VAL A 77 23.32 27.74 11.49
N ASP A 78 24.43 28.28 12.00
CA ASP A 78 24.80 29.69 11.87
C ASP A 78 24.97 30.11 10.40
N ASN A 79 25.38 29.17 9.53
CA ASN A 79 25.44 29.35 8.08
C ASN A 79 24.05 29.29 7.38
N GLY A 80 22.96 29.45 8.13
CA GLY A 80 21.59 29.47 7.60
C GLY A 80 21.03 28.11 7.21
N ARG A 81 21.69 27.00 7.59
CA ARG A 81 21.18 25.64 7.32
C ARG A 81 20.19 25.18 8.39
N SER A 82 19.39 24.17 8.06
CA SER A 82 18.33 23.68 8.95
C SER A 82 18.87 23.03 10.21
N ALA A 83 18.46 23.55 11.37
CA ALA A 83 18.70 22.92 12.67
C ALA A 83 18.08 21.52 12.82
N ALA A 84 17.14 21.13 11.95
CA ALA A 84 16.55 19.78 11.96
C ALA A 84 17.51 18.70 11.42
N THR A 85 18.57 19.08 10.70
CA THR A 85 19.58 18.14 10.21
C THR A 85 20.49 17.63 11.34
N VAL A 86 20.80 18.50 12.32
CA VAL A 86 21.74 18.20 13.41
C VAL A 86 21.30 17.00 14.26
N PRO A 87 20.03 16.87 14.70
CA PRO A 87 19.54 15.68 15.40
C PRO A 87 19.77 14.38 14.63
N LYS A 88 19.56 14.36 13.30
CA LYS A 88 19.76 13.16 12.48
C LYS A 88 21.22 12.68 12.49
N LEU A 89 22.16 13.62 12.40
CA LEU A 89 23.59 13.33 12.46
C LEU A 89 24.00 12.83 13.85
N TYR A 90 23.48 13.48 14.89
CA TYR A 90 23.68 13.06 16.27
C TYR A 90 23.14 11.64 16.54
N ASP A 91 21.90 11.32 16.15
CA ASP A 91 21.30 10.00 16.38
C ASP A 91 22.09 8.90 15.67
N THR A 92 22.59 9.20 14.47
CA THR A 92 23.46 8.29 13.70
C THR A 92 24.80 8.06 14.40
N LEU A 93 25.44 9.14 14.86
CA LEU A 93 26.72 9.06 15.58
C LEU A 93 26.57 8.31 16.91
N ARG A 94 25.50 8.57 17.66
CA ARG A 94 25.17 7.88 18.91
C ARG A 94 25.02 6.38 18.69
N ALA A 95 24.20 5.98 17.70
CA ALA A 95 23.98 4.57 17.40
C ALA A 95 25.28 3.85 16.99
N PHE A 96 26.10 4.53 16.18
CA PHE A 96 27.41 4.03 15.77
C PHE A 96 28.38 3.83 16.96
N ILE A 97 28.49 4.82 17.85
CA ILE A 97 29.31 4.71 19.07
C ILE A 97 28.84 3.55 19.94
N SER A 98 27.53 3.44 20.20
CA SER A 98 26.99 2.35 21.00
C SER A 98 27.26 0.98 20.39
N PHE A 99 27.19 0.86 19.06
CA PHE A 99 27.55 -0.37 18.35
C PHE A 99 29.04 -0.71 18.51
N CYS A 100 29.94 0.23 18.22
CA CYS A 100 31.39 0.05 18.33
C CYS A 100 31.80 -0.37 19.74
N ASP A 101 31.18 0.22 20.77
CA ASP A 101 31.39 -0.14 22.16
C ASP A 101 30.97 -1.58 22.47
N ALA A 102 29.84 -2.02 21.91
CA ALA A 102 29.34 -3.37 22.11
C ALA A 102 30.21 -4.44 21.44
N VAL A 103 30.93 -4.10 20.37
CA VAL A 103 31.88 -4.99 19.68
C VAL A 103 33.34 -4.73 20.05
N ASN A 104 33.59 -3.85 21.03
CA ASN A 104 34.91 -3.49 21.55
C ASN A 104 35.90 -2.98 20.48
N VAL A 105 35.43 -2.07 19.62
CA VAL A 105 36.25 -1.38 18.61
C VAL A 105 36.16 0.14 18.84
N ASP A 106 37.24 0.88 18.62
CA ASP A 106 37.23 2.35 18.76
C ASP A 106 36.34 2.99 17.67
N PRO A 107 35.23 3.69 18.03
CA PRO A 107 34.38 4.36 17.06
C PRO A 107 35.10 5.46 16.28
N PHE A 108 36.11 6.11 16.83
CA PHE A 108 36.82 7.22 16.17
C PHE A 108 38.04 6.76 15.38
N SER A 109 37.96 5.57 14.77
CA SER A 109 39.01 4.94 13.98
C SER A 109 38.48 4.39 12.65
N GLU A 110 39.39 4.13 11.72
CA GLU A 110 39.06 3.47 10.45
C GLU A 110 38.47 2.07 10.68
N ALA A 111 39.04 1.31 11.62
CA ALA A 111 38.54 -0.01 11.99
C ALA A 111 37.10 0.05 12.51
N GLY A 112 36.77 1.05 13.34
CA GLY A 112 35.41 1.29 13.81
C GLY A 112 34.44 1.58 12.67
N TYR A 113 34.83 2.48 11.76
CA TYR A 113 34.05 2.78 10.57
C TYR A 113 33.79 1.54 9.71
N LEU A 114 34.82 0.77 9.37
CA LEU A 114 34.70 -0.41 8.50
C LEU A 114 33.95 -1.56 9.17
N THR A 115 34.04 -1.71 10.50
CA THR A 115 33.23 -2.70 11.24
C THR A 115 31.73 -2.39 11.15
N TYR A 116 31.37 -1.12 10.96
CA TYR A 116 29.96 -0.71 10.81
C TYR A 116 29.50 -0.64 9.35
N ALA A 117 30.23 0.07 8.49
CA ALA A 117 29.83 0.40 7.11
C ALA A 117 30.54 -0.44 6.04
N GLY A 118 31.54 -1.23 6.40
CA GLY A 118 32.34 -2.03 5.46
C GLY A 118 31.57 -3.17 4.79
N ASN A 119 32.24 -3.90 3.89
CA ASN A 119 31.62 -4.97 3.10
C ASN A 119 31.06 -6.11 3.95
N ASP A 120 31.69 -6.41 5.08
CA ASP A 120 31.24 -7.39 6.09
C ASP A 120 30.73 -6.69 7.38
N GLY A 121 30.44 -5.39 7.28
CA GLY A 121 30.05 -4.58 8.42
C GLY A 121 28.59 -4.74 8.83
N GLU A 122 28.25 -4.19 10.00
CA GLU A 122 26.90 -4.23 10.59
C GLU A 122 25.79 -3.77 9.64
N LEU A 123 26.00 -2.72 8.84
CA LEU A 123 24.98 -2.24 7.92
C LEU A 123 24.66 -3.28 6.82
N ARG A 124 25.64 -4.05 6.36
CA ARG A 124 25.44 -5.13 5.39
C ARG A 124 24.71 -6.31 6.02
N HIS A 125 25.03 -6.67 7.27
CA HIS A 125 24.27 -7.64 8.05
C HIS A 125 22.80 -7.22 8.17
N ARG A 126 22.52 -5.98 8.58
CA ARG A 126 21.14 -5.47 8.72
C ARG A 126 20.39 -5.44 7.39
N VAL A 127 21.07 -5.18 6.28
CA VAL A 127 20.47 -5.30 4.93
C VAL A 127 20.14 -6.75 4.62
N LYS A 128 21.03 -7.70 4.92
CA LYS A 128 20.79 -9.14 4.73
C LYS A 128 19.61 -9.66 5.54
N MET A 129 19.37 -9.10 6.74
CA MET A 129 18.23 -9.46 7.58
C MET A 129 16.89 -8.85 7.10
N TYR A 130 16.89 -7.99 6.08
CA TYR A 130 15.69 -7.31 5.61
C TYR A 130 14.81 -8.23 4.75
N HIS A 131 13.65 -8.60 5.29
CA HIS A 131 12.66 -9.43 4.61
C HIS A 131 11.36 -8.63 4.43
N PRO A 132 11.16 -7.93 3.30
CA PRO A 132 10.00 -7.04 3.09
C PRO A 132 8.65 -7.77 3.05
N SER A 133 8.65 -9.06 2.68
CA SER A 133 7.46 -9.91 2.62
C SER A 133 6.95 -10.31 4.00
N LYS A 134 7.84 -10.40 5.01
CA LYS A 134 7.49 -10.82 6.37
C LYS A 134 6.85 -9.65 7.13
N ARG A 135 5.63 -9.84 7.58
CA ARG A 135 4.86 -8.87 8.39
C ARG A 135 5.35 -8.91 9.83
N LEU A 136 5.13 -7.82 10.56
CA LEU A 136 5.62 -7.72 11.93
C LEU A 136 5.01 -8.80 12.85
N TRP A 137 3.74 -9.13 12.63
CA TRP A 137 3.02 -10.13 13.40
C TRP A 137 3.38 -11.58 13.05
N GLU A 138 4.03 -11.82 11.90
CA GLU A 138 4.58 -13.13 11.49
C GLU A 138 5.94 -13.42 12.16
N ALA A 139 6.52 -12.42 12.82
CA ALA A 139 7.80 -12.54 13.49
C ALA A 139 7.63 -12.99 14.95
N SER A 140 8.59 -13.77 15.42
CA SER A 140 8.66 -14.21 16.81
C SER A 140 9.25 -13.12 17.69
N HIS A 141 9.01 -13.20 19.00
CA HIS A 141 9.69 -12.33 19.97
C HIS A 141 11.21 -12.51 19.83
N GLY A 142 11.95 -11.40 19.73
CA GLY A 142 13.40 -11.38 19.56
C GLY A 142 13.88 -11.45 18.10
N ASP A 143 13.00 -11.69 17.12
CA ASP A 143 13.38 -11.71 15.71
C ASP A 143 14.01 -10.37 15.29
N GLU A 144 15.14 -10.43 14.59
CA GLU A 144 15.80 -9.25 14.04
C GLU A 144 15.02 -8.69 12.84
N LEU A 145 14.82 -7.37 12.82
CA LEU A 145 14.27 -6.64 11.70
C LEU A 145 15.38 -5.90 10.96
N GLY A 146 15.69 -6.38 9.76
CA GLY A 146 16.63 -5.71 8.88
C GLY A 146 16.16 -4.35 8.35
N ILE A 147 17.01 -3.70 7.55
CA ILE A 147 16.76 -2.39 6.93
C ILE A 147 16.94 -2.46 5.41
N GLN A 148 16.26 -1.57 4.69
CA GLN A 148 16.49 -1.42 3.25
C GLN A 148 17.93 -0.95 2.97
N GLU A 149 18.48 -1.35 1.83
CA GLU A 149 19.81 -0.89 1.41
C GLU A 149 19.86 0.64 1.26
N SER A 150 18.79 1.25 0.76
CA SER A 150 18.65 2.71 0.70
C SER A 150 18.68 3.38 2.08
N SER A 151 18.16 2.71 3.12
CA SER A 151 18.27 3.18 4.50
C SER A 151 19.71 3.07 5.00
N ALA A 152 20.42 1.98 4.69
CA ALA A 152 21.85 1.84 4.98
C ALA A 152 22.70 2.91 4.27
N CYS A 153 22.37 3.25 3.02
CA CYS A 153 22.98 4.36 2.29
C CYS A 153 22.81 5.70 3.01
N GLN A 154 21.59 6.00 3.48
CA GLN A 154 21.31 7.24 4.23
C GLN A 154 22.04 7.28 5.57
N ILE A 155 22.10 6.16 6.29
CA ILE A 155 22.83 6.03 7.56
C ILE A 155 24.33 6.24 7.30
N THR A 156 24.90 5.60 6.29
CA THR A 156 26.32 5.72 5.95
C THR A 156 26.68 7.15 5.55
N SER A 157 25.84 7.82 4.76
CA SER A 157 26.03 9.21 4.38
C SER A 157 25.97 10.15 5.59
N ALA A 158 24.97 9.98 6.46
CA ALA A 158 24.86 10.75 7.70
C ALA A 158 26.04 10.50 8.65
N LEU A 159 26.49 9.25 8.76
CA LEU A 159 27.65 8.87 9.56
C LEU A 159 28.93 9.52 9.04
N ARG A 160 29.17 9.50 7.73
CA ARG A 160 30.32 10.18 7.11
C ARG A 160 30.35 11.67 7.43
N THR A 161 29.20 12.35 7.33
CA THR A 161 29.09 13.77 7.72
C THR A 161 29.34 13.97 9.21
N ALA A 162 28.80 13.10 10.08
CA ALA A 162 29.03 13.21 11.52
C ALA A 162 30.51 12.99 11.90
N LEU A 163 31.18 12.02 11.28
CA LEU A 163 32.61 11.73 11.49
C LEU A 163 33.51 12.83 10.91
N SER A 164 33.16 13.41 9.77
CA SER A 164 33.89 14.58 9.25
C SER A 164 33.76 15.80 10.18
N TRP A 165 32.60 15.98 10.81
CA TRP A 165 32.42 16.99 11.87
C TRP A 165 33.26 16.69 13.12
N CYS A 166 33.60 15.42 13.35
CA CYS A 166 34.57 15.00 14.36
C CYS A 166 36.04 15.16 13.91
N ARG A 167 36.32 15.69 12.70
CA ARG A 167 37.65 15.80 12.05
C ARG A 167 38.28 14.47 11.63
N LEU A 168 37.46 13.46 11.37
CA LEU A 168 37.95 12.19 10.83
C LEU A 168 37.86 12.15 9.29
N PRO A 169 38.79 11.46 8.61
CA PRO A 169 38.84 11.37 7.15
C PRO A 169 37.84 10.32 6.62
N ALA A 170 36.57 10.40 7.01
CA ALA A 170 35.55 9.41 6.69
C ALA A 170 35.27 9.25 5.18
N ASP A 171 35.52 10.30 4.38
CA ASP A 171 35.41 10.22 2.92
C ASP A 171 36.51 9.37 2.27
N THR A 172 37.70 9.31 2.89
CA THR A 172 38.78 8.42 2.46
C THR A 172 38.41 6.97 2.76
N TRP A 173 37.94 6.70 3.98
CA TRP A 173 37.52 5.35 4.39
C TRP A 173 36.36 4.78 3.56
N ALA A 174 35.49 5.64 3.04
CA ALA A 174 34.40 5.23 2.16
C ALA A 174 34.88 4.56 0.86
N THR A 175 36.13 4.77 0.45
CA THR A 175 36.71 4.13 -0.75
C THR A 175 37.14 2.67 -0.49
N HIS A 176 37.20 2.25 0.77
CA HIS A 176 37.67 0.91 1.17
C HIS A 176 36.54 -0.14 1.19
N HIS A 177 35.31 0.25 0.82
CA HIS A 177 34.19 -0.68 0.73
C HIS A 177 33.25 -0.31 -0.41
N ARG A 178 32.39 -1.26 -0.80
CA ARG A 178 31.36 -1.01 -1.80
C ARG A 178 30.29 -0.10 -1.21
N GLY A 179 29.91 0.94 -1.97
CA GLY A 179 28.78 1.81 -1.64
C GLY A 179 27.45 1.04 -1.54
N PHE A 180 26.51 1.59 -0.77
CA PHE A 180 25.14 1.09 -0.70
C PHE A 180 24.31 1.69 -1.84
N SER A 181 23.44 0.89 -2.46
CA SER A 181 22.52 1.42 -3.46
C SER A 181 21.54 2.40 -2.80
N GLY A 182 21.34 3.56 -3.44
CA GLY A 182 20.34 4.56 -3.05
C GLY A 182 18.99 4.36 -3.75
N GLU A 183 18.80 3.21 -4.40
CA GLU A 183 17.61 2.94 -5.18
C GLU A 183 16.42 2.64 -4.27
N ASN A 184 15.32 3.34 -4.51
CA ASN A 184 14.07 3.09 -3.84
C ASN A 184 13.20 2.26 -4.79
N THR A 185 12.59 1.20 -4.25
CA THR A 185 11.54 0.47 -4.97
C THR A 185 10.42 1.44 -5.34
N PRO A 186 10.00 1.48 -6.61
CA PRO A 186 8.84 2.25 -7.04
C PRO A 186 7.59 1.92 -6.21
N TYR A 187 6.67 2.87 -6.13
CA TYR A 187 5.38 2.62 -5.50
C TYR A 187 4.58 1.67 -6.38
N LYS A 188 3.76 0.80 -5.78
CA LYS A 188 2.80 0.02 -6.56
C LYS A 188 1.58 0.88 -6.89
N GLY A 189 1.22 0.97 -8.17
CA GLY A 189 -0.02 1.61 -8.61
C GLY A 189 -1.27 0.99 -7.98
N TYR A 190 -2.39 1.69 -8.06
CA TYR A 190 -3.69 1.07 -7.83
C TYR A 190 -3.99 0.07 -8.94
N SER A 191 -4.62 -1.06 -8.61
CA SER A 191 -5.24 -1.93 -9.63
C SER A 191 -6.55 -1.31 -10.13
N ASP A 192 -7.04 -1.74 -11.28
CA ASP A 192 -8.28 -1.25 -11.90
C ASP A 192 -9.47 -1.31 -10.93
N ALA A 193 -9.64 -2.43 -10.20
CA ALA A 193 -10.68 -2.57 -9.18
C ALA A 193 -10.50 -1.63 -7.96
N GLU A 194 -9.26 -1.27 -7.62
CA GLU A 194 -9.01 -0.25 -6.57
C GLU A 194 -9.36 1.13 -7.12
N GLU A 195 -8.95 1.44 -8.35
CA GLU A 195 -9.23 2.71 -9.03
C GLU A 195 -10.74 2.96 -9.14
N GLU A 196 -11.49 2.01 -9.68
CA GLU A 196 -12.94 2.13 -9.86
C GLU A 196 -13.64 2.44 -8.53
N MET A 197 -13.33 1.67 -7.48
CA MET A 197 -13.88 1.88 -6.14
C MET A 197 -13.49 3.25 -5.56
N LEU A 198 -12.22 3.64 -5.71
CA LEU A 198 -11.71 4.91 -5.18
C LEU A 198 -12.37 6.09 -5.88
N VAL A 199 -12.39 6.10 -7.21
CA VAL A 199 -12.97 7.19 -8.01
C VAL A 199 -14.46 7.32 -7.72
N ALA A 200 -15.20 6.21 -7.70
CA ALA A 200 -16.62 6.21 -7.39
C ALA A 200 -16.91 6.84 -6.02
N ARG A 201 -16.34 6.29 -4.94
CA ARG A 201 -16.67 6.71 -3.58
C ARG A 201 -16.12 8.08 -3.20
N LEU A 202 -14.93 8.46 -3.70
CA LEU A 202 -14.40 9.80 -3.49
C LEU A 202 -15.22 10.85 -4.24
N SER A 203 -15.70 10.53 -5.45
CA SER A 203 -16.59 11.39 -6.22
C SER A 203 -17.95 11.54 -5.55
N GLU A 204 -18.57 10.45 -5.10
CA GLU A 204 -19.83 10.47 -4.34
C GLU A 204 -19.72 11.37 -3.11
N LEU A 205 -18.65 11.21 -2.31
CA LEU A 205 -18.40 12.03 -1.14
C LEU A 205 -18.26 13.52 -1.51
N PHE A 206 -17.41 13.82 -2.49
CA PHE A 206 -17.14 15.20 -2.89
C PHE A 206 -18.38 15.88 -3.50
N PHE A 207 -19.02 15.25 -4.48
CA PHE A 207 -20.18 15.81 -5.18
C PHE A 207 -21.47 15.79 -4.35
N THR A 208 -21.51 15.04 -3.24
CA THR A 208 -22.61 15.16 -2.28
C THR A 208 -22.36 16.30 -1.28
N LEU A 209 -21.15 16.39 -0.71
CA LEU A 209 -20.85 17.39 0.31
C LEU A 209 -20.64 18.80 -0.26
N ALA A 210 -19.88 18.94 -1.34
CA ALA A 210 -19.48 20.25 -1.86
C ALA A 210 -20.67 21.13 -2.26
N PRO A 211 -21.69 20.64 -3.01
CA PRO A 211 -22.85 21.46 -3.34
C PRO A 211 -23.66 21.90 -2.12
N GLN A 212 -23.85 21.03 -1.12
CA GLN A 212 -24.55 21.36 0.12
C GLN A 212 -23.80 22.45 0.92
N LEU A 213 -22.47 22.35 1.00
CA LEU A 213 -21.61 23.35 1.64
C LEU A 213 -21.64 24.69 0.88
N ILE A 214 -21.55 24.65 -0.46
CA ILE A 214 -21.64 25.83 -1.32
C ILE A 214 -22.99 26.55 -1.14
N ALA A 215 -24.10 25.81 -1.20
CA ALA A 215 -25.44 26.37 -1.04
C ALA A 215 -25.58 27.03 0.33
N ALA A 216 -25.20 26.33 1.40
CA ALA A 216 -25.26 26.86 2.75
C ALA A 216 -24.44 28.16 2.91
N LYS A 217 -23.25 28.24 2.31
CA LYS A 217 -22.41 29.43 2.39
C LYS A 217 -22.92 30.60 1.53
N LYS A 218 -23.46 30.33 0.34
CA LYS A 218 -24.04 31.35 -0.56
C LYS A 218 -25.33 31.95 0.00
N GLU A 219 -26.18 31.11 0.58
CA GLU A 219 -27.48 31.51 1.10
C GLU A 219 -27.43 31.88 2.60
N ASN A 220 -26.23 31.87 3.19
CA ASN A 220 -26.00 32.12 4.62
C ASN A 220 -26.88 31.27 5.55
N LEU A 221 -27.08 30.00 5.17
CA LEU A 221 -27.88 29.03 5.92
C LEU A 221 -27.05 28.40 7.03
N VAL A 222 -27.73 28.08 8.13
CA VAL A 222 -27.14 27.26 9.20
C VAL A 222 -27.04 25.81 8.70
N LEU A 223 -25.82 25.29 8.63
CA LEU A 223 -25.60 23.89 8.29
C LEU A 223 -26.23 22.96 9.35
N PRO A 224 -26.87 21.85 8.95
CA PRO A 224 -27.30 20.83 9.89
C PRO A 224 -26.09 20.23 10.61
N ASN A 225 -26.31 19.59 11.76
CA ASN A 225 -25.22 18.97 12.54
C ASN A 225 -24.47 17.87 11.76
N GLU A 226 -25.18 17.18 10.87
CA GLU A 226 -24.67 16.09 10.05
C GLU A 226 -25.24 16.22 8.64
N LEU A 227 -24.42 15.90 7.63
CA LEU A 227 -24.83 15.83 6.22
C LEU A 227 -24.86 14.36 5.79
N PRO A 228 -25.98 13.88 5.23
CA PRO A 228 -26.05 12.52 4.72
C PRO A 228 -25.26 12.40 3.42
N VAL A 229 -24.56 11.28 3.27
CA VAL A 229 -23.88 10.87 2.05
C VAL A 229 -24.28 9.43 1.76
N VAL A 230 -24.78 9.18 0.55
CA VAL A 230 -25.09 7.82 0.09
C VAL A 230 -23.83 7.26 -0.52
N ILE A 231 -23.38 6.11 -0.03
CA ILE A 231 -22.25 5.36 -0.58
C ILE A 231 -22.79 4.11 -1.26
N ASP A 232 -22.44 3.94 -2.53
CA ASP A 232 -22.74 2.72 -3.26
C ASP A 232 -21.71 1.62 -2.92
N LEU A 233 -22.22 0.49 -2.46
CA LEU A 233 -21.46 -0.70 -2.09
C LEU A 233 -21.82 -1.90 -2.98
N GLY A 234 -22.40 -1.64 -4.16
CA GLY A 234 -22.82 -2.62 -5.16
C GLY A 234 -24.30 -2.95 -5.01
N ASP A 235 -24.60 -4.16 -4.52
CA ASP A 235 -25.98 -4.63 -4.34
C ASP A 235 -26.74 -3.89 -3.23
N HIS A 236 -26.07 -2.99 -2.50
CA HIS A 236 -26.69 -2.18 -1.45
C HIS A 236 -26.08 -0.78 -1.39
N GLN A 237 -26.86 0.16 -0.86
CA GLN A 237 -26.42 1.52 -0.56
C GLN A 237 -26.42 1.74 0.95
N GLU A 238 -25.44 2.49 1.45
CA GLU A 238 -25.39 2.88 2.86
C GLU A 238 -25.37 4.40 3.00
N ILE A 239 -26.27 4.93 3.84
CA ILE A 239 -26.31 6.36 4.17
C ILE A 239 -25.40 6.60 5.37
N ILE A 240 -24.30 7.30 5.15
CA ILE A 240 -23.39 7.75 6.22
C ILE A 240 -23.68 9.21 6.58
N SER A 241 -23.61 9.51 7.88
CA SER A 241 -23.81 10.87 8.39
C SER A 241 -22.48 11.52 8.72
N ILE A 242 -22.07 12.53 7.94
CA ILE A 242 -20.81 13.25 8.13
C ILE A 242 -21.04 14.53 8.95
N LYS A 243 -20.35 14.65 10.09
CA LYS A 243 -20.49 15.79 11.00
C LYS A 243 -19.99 17.09 10.36
N THR A 244 -20.79 18.15 10.43
CA THR A 244 -20.40 19.49 9.93
C THR A 244 -19.55 20.25 10.95
N SER A 245 -19.77 19.99 12.23
CA SER A 245 -19.09 20.70 13.32
C SER A 245 -17.57 20.56 13.25
N LEU A 246 -16.90 21.71 13.24
CA LEU A 246 -15.44 21.86 13.26
C LEU A 246 -14.85 21.73 14.67
N THR A 247 -15.68 21.64 15.71
CA THR A 247 -15.20 21.56 17.09
C THR A 247 -14.56 20.20 17.38
N THR A 248 -13.40 20.25 18.03
CA THR A 248 -12.64 19.08 18.45
C THR A 248 -13.01 18.71 19.89
N GLN A 249 -13.22 17.41 20.13
CA GLN A 249 -13.35 16.88 21.50
C GLN A 249 -11.96 16.56 22.04
N THR A 250 -11.13 17.58 22.28
CA THR A 250 -9.79 17.36 22.86
C THR A 250 -9.73 17.83 24.30
N HIS A 251 -9.44 16.89 25.22
CA HIS A 251 -9.03 17.16 26.59
C HIS A 251 -7.59 17.75 26.69
N GLY A 252 -6.91 17.96 25.56
CA GLY A 252 -5.59 18.58 25.50
C GLY A 252 -5.66 19.92 24.79
N MET A 253 -5.44 21.01 25.54
CA MET A 253 -5.41 22.37 24.99
C MET A 253 -4.36 22.48 23.89
N SER A 254 -4.80 22.80 22.67
CA SER A 254 -3.91 23.48 21.73
C SER A 254 -3.38 24.73 22.42
N LYS A 255 -2.05 24.90 22.45
CA LYS A 255 -1.41 26.09 23.06
C LYS A 255 -1.85 27.41 22.40
N THR A 256 -2.51 27.35 21.23
CA THR A 256 -3.03 28.50 20.48
C THR A 256 -4.57 28.57 20.46
N GLY A 257 -5.28 27.63 21.09
CA GLY A 257 -6.76 27.56 21.05
C GLY A 257 -7.36 27.12 19.70
N THR A 258 -6.51 26.97 18.67
CA THR A 258 -6.89 26.52 17.31
C THR A 258 -6.55 25.04 17.11
N SER A 259 -7.48 24.29 16.51
CA SER A 259 -7.38 22.86 16.24
C SER A 259 -8.19 22.50 14.99
N VAL A 260 -7.77 21.49 14.25
CA VAL A 260 -8.47 21.01 13.05
C VAL A 260 -9.14 19.68 13.38
N LYS A 261 -10.41 19.52 12.99
CA LYS A 261 -11.12 18.24 13.02
C LYS A 261 -11.10 17.62 11.63
N PRO A 262 -10.27 16.60 11.35
CA PRO A 262 -10.11 16.05 10.01
C PRO A 262 -11.40 15.42 9.46
N ALA A 263 -12.25 14.88 10.33
CA ALA A 263 -13.53 14.23 9.99
C ALA A 263 -14.71 15.20 9.77
N ALA A 264 -14.48 16.52 9.81
CA ALA A 264 -15.55 17.47 9.52
C ALA A 264 -15.89 17.44 8.01
N ALA A 265 -17.16 17.64 7.65
CA ALA A 265 -17.65 17.57 6.27
C ALA A 265 -16.80 18.37 5.27
N PHE A 266 -16.48 19.63 5.59
CA PHE A 266 -15.61 20.45 4.74
C PHE A 266 -14.19 19.86 4.58
N ASN A 267 -13.57 19.45 5.69
CA ASN A 267 -12.21 18.92 5.69
C ASN A 267 -12.12 17.56 4.96
N MET A 268 -13.16 16.73 5.08
CA MET A 268 -13.28 15.49 4.32
C MET A 268 -13.50 15.74 2.82
N ALA A 269 -14.34 16.71 2.46
CA ALA A 269 -14.54 17.12 1.05
C ALA A 269 -13.22 17.60 0.42
N MET A 270 -12.41 18.39 1.15
CA MET A 270 -11.09 18.82 0.69
C MET A 270 -10.09 17.66 0.57
N GLY A 271 -10.15 16.67 1.48
CA GLY A 271 -9.37 15.44 1.36
C GLY A 271 -9.76 14.60 0.14
N ALA A 272 -11.06 14.47 -0.15
CA ALA A 272 -11.54 13.80 -1.35
C ALA A 272 -11.12 14.54 -2.62
N ALA A 273 -11.25 15.87 -2.63
CA ALA A 273 -10.81 16.73 -3.71
C ALA A 273 -9.31 16.59 -4.00
N TYR A 274 -8.45 16.47 -2.97
CA TYR A 274 -7.03 16.19 -3.17
C TYR A 274 -6.80 14.91 -3.99
N HIS A 275 -7.47 13.81 -3.64
CA HIS A 275 -7.27 12.53 -4.34
C HIS A 275 -7.88 12.52 -5.73
N LEU A 276 -9.04 13.15 -5.91
CA LEU A 276 -9.63 13.36 -7.25
C LEU A 276 -8.71 14.22 -8.12
N MET A 277 -8.09 15.27 -7.57
CA MET A 277 -7.08 16.04 -8.29
C MET A 277 -5.89 15.17 -8.69
N CYS A 278 -5.42 14.28 -7.81
CA CYS A 278 -4.36 13.32 -8.15
C CYS A 278 -4.78 12.39 -9.30
N PHE A 279 -6.01 11.89 -9.30
CA PHE A 279 -6.55 11.05 -10.37
C PHE A 279 -6.63 11.79 -11.71
N PHE A 280 -7.23 12.98 -11.72
CA PHE A 280 -7.40 13.76 -12.96
C PHE A 280 -6.06 14.24 -13.53
N THR A 281 -5.16 14.73 -12.69
CA THR A 281 -3.94 15.45 -13.13
C THR A 281 -2.66 14.62 -13.09
N SER A 282 -2.61 13.56 -12.28
CA SER A 282 -1.38 12.81 -11.97
C SER A 282 -0.22 13.68 -11.46
N LEU A 283 -0.50 14.84 -10.85
CA LEU A 283 0.53 15.70 -10.25
C LEU A 283 1.04 15.11 -8.92
N ASN A 284 2.23 15.55 -8.50
CA ASN A 284 2.86 15.07 -7.27
C ASN A 284 2.24 15.78 -6.04
N ASP A 285 2.45 15.24 -4.84
CA ASP A 285 1.88 15.80 -3.60
C ASP A 285 2.12 17.30 -3.41
N GLY A 286 3.35 17.76 -3.62
CA GLY A 286 3.70 19.17 -3.49
C GLY A 286 3.02 20.02 -4.54
N ASP A 287 3.00 19.54 -5.80
CA ASP A 287 2.38 20.26 -6.91
C ASP A 287 0.87 20.42 -6.69
N ILE A 288 0.18 19.36 -6.27
CA ILE A 288 -1.27 19.39 -5.97
C ILE A 288 -1.59 20.42 -4.87
N GLN A 289 -0.77 20.47 -3.82
CA GLN A 289 -0.99 21.38 -2.70
C GLN A 289 -0.67 22.85 -3.05
N SER A 290 0.19 23.10 -4.04
CA SER A 290 0.53 24.45 -4.48
C SER A 290 -0.38 25.01 -5.57
N ILE A 291 -1.38 24.27 -6.05
CA ILE A 291 -2.38 24.80 -6.97
C ILE A 291 -3.16 25.91 -6.24
N ALA A 292 -3.24 27.08 -6.87
CA ALA A 292 -3.85 28.27 -6.33
C ALA A 292 -4.91 28.86 -7.28
N HIS A 293 -5.72 29.77 -6.74
CA HIS A 293 -6.64 30.60 -7.51
C HIS A 293 -5.88 31.63 -8.37
N PRO A 294 -6.47 32.09 -9.50
CA PRO A 294 -7.68 31.56 -10.15
C PRO A 294 -7.39 30.34 -11.04
N VAL A 295 -8.38 29.49 -11.28
CA VAL A 295 -8.24 28.38 -12.23
C VAL A 295 -8.73 28.81 -13.61
N THR A 296 -7.86 28.78 -14.62
CA THR A 296 -8.20 29.27 -15.97
C THR A 296 -8.83 28.16 -16.83
N ILE A 297 -10.05 28.42 -17.31
CA ILE A 297 -10.78 27.51 -18.21
C ILE A 297 -10.61 28.01 -19.65
N HIS A 298 -10.05 27.15 -20.50
CA HIS A 298 -9.95 27.35 -21.94
C HIS A 298 -11.04 26.56 -22.66
N THR A 299 -11.53 27.09 -23.77
CA THR A 299 -12.45 26.38 -24.67
C THR A 299 -11.73 26.23 -26.00
N ASP A 300 -11.80 25.05 -26.62
CA ASP A 300 -11.15 24.84 -27.91
C ASP A 300 -11.82 25.70 -29.00
N GLU A 301 -11.00 26.33 -29.86
CA GLU A 301 -11.49 27.24 -30.91
C GLU A 301 -12.19 26.48 -32.05
N ARG A 302 -11.83 25.21 -32.27
CA ARG A 302 -12.36 24.35 -33.35
C ARG A 302 -13.56 23.52 -32.88
N ASP A 303 -13.54 23.03 -31.64
CA ASP A 303 -14.67 22.34 -31.02
C ASP A 303 -15.15 23.08 -29.75
N LYS A 304 -16.18 23.91 -29.91
CA LYS A 304 -16.80 24.65 -28.80
C LYS A 304 -17.43 23.75 -27.73
N SER A 305 -17.62 22.46 -28.00
CA SER A 305 -18.12 21.48 -27.01
C SER A 305 -17.02 20.94 -26.10
N LEU A 306 -15.75 21.00 -26.53
CA LEU A 306 -14.59 20.61 -25.74
C LEU A 306 -14.16 21.75 -24.80
N LYS A 307 -14.29 21.49 -23.49
CA LYS A 307 -13.85 22.39 -22.43
C LYS A 307 -12.61 21.80 -21.78
N VAL A 308 -11.59 22.63 -21.64
CA VAL A 308 -10.28 22.24 -21.15
C VAL A 308 -9.87 23.19 -20.04
N VAL A 309 -9.56 22.68 -18.85
CA VAL A 309 -9.03 23.48 -17.75
C VAL A 309 -7.54 23.22 -17.64
N LYS A 310 -6.74 24.28 -17.78
CA LYS A 310 -5.32 24.22 -17.51
C LYS A 310 -5.11 24.59 -16.04
N VAL A 311 -4.49 23.68 -15.30
CA VAL A 311 -4.15 23.88 -13.89
C VAL A 311 -2.65 23.87 -13.77
N SER A 312 -2.09 24.95 -13.24
CA SER A 312 -0.65 25.15 -13.15
C SER A 312 -0.19 25.17 -11.69
N SER A 313 1.03 24.71 -11.48
CA SER A 313 1.66 24.62 -10.16
C SER A 313 3.17 24.89 -10.27
N PHE A 314 3.78 25.42 -9.20
CA PHE A 314 5.21 25.70 -9.18
C PHE A 314 6.03 24.71 -8.35
N LYS A 315 6.98 24.03 -9.00
CA LYS A 315 7.88 23.06 -8.37
C LYS A 315 9.17 23.72 -7.90
N ALA A 316 9.18 24.20 -6.66
CA ALA A 316 10.31 24.94 -6.07
C ALA A 316 11.67 24.25 -6.18
N ARG A 317 11.75 22.92 -5.99
CA ARG A 317 13.02 22.16 -6.06
C ARG A 317 13.61 22.07 -7.46
N ALA A 318 12.77 22.15 -8.49
CA ALA A 318 13.18 22.12 -9.89
C ALA A 318 13.11 23.50 -10.53
N ASN A 319 12.71 24.52 -9.77
CA ASN A 319 12.50 25.90 -10.19
C ASN A 319 11.73 26.01 -11.53
N LYS A 320 10.62 25.28 -11.64
CA LYS A 320 9.82 25.23 -12.87
C LYS A 320 8.33 25.14 -12.60
N GLU A 321 7.55 25.66 -13.52
CA GLU A 321 6.10 25.45 -13.59
C GLU A 321 5.80 24.04 -14.12
N VAL A 322 4.70 23.47 -13.65
CA VAL A 322 4.17 22.16 -14.04
C VAL A 322 2.69 22.33 -14.30
N ASP A 323 2.26 21.89 -15.47
CA ASP A 323 0.89 22.05 -15.95
C ASP A 323 0.13 20.73 -15.95
N ALA A 324 -1.18 20.76 -15.78
CA ALA A 324 -2.06 19.64 -16.03
C ALA A 324 -3.32 20.10 -16.74
N VAL A 325 -3.93 19.18 -17.49
CA VAL A 325 -5.10 19.47 -18.31
C VAL A 325 -6.26 18.57 -17.87
N LEU A 326 -7.39 19.19 -17.52
CA LEU A 326 -8.66 18.50 -17.25
C LEU A 326 -9.65 18.76 -18.38
N THR A 327 -10.33 17.73 -18.86
CA THR A 327 -11.25 17.80 -20.00
C THR A 327 -12.66 17.38 -19.60
N ASN A 328 -13.67 17.77 -20.39
CA ASN A 328 -15.05 17.26 -20.27
C ASN A 328 -15.34 16.06 -21.20
N GLN A 329 -14.34 15.60 -21.94
CA GLN A 329 -14.38 14.43 -22.81
C GLN A 329 -13.27 13.46 -22.38
N SER A 330 -13.52 12.16 -22.60
CA SER A 330 -12.53 11.11 -22.34
C SER A 330 -11.86 10.68 -23.63
N PHE A 331 -10.55 10.59 -23.58
CA PHE A 331 -9.73 10.08 -24.69
C PHE A 331 -9.19 8.67 -24.40
N ASP A 332 -8.89 8.33 -23.12
CA ASP A 332 -8.36 7.01 -22.72
C ASP A 332 -8.91 6.46 -21.38
N VAL A 333 -9.07 7.31 -20.34
CA VAL A 333 -9.63 6.97 -19.01
C VAL A 333 -10.90 7.78 -18.80
N ASP A 334 -11.94 7.25 -18.14
CA ASP A 334 -13.19 8.00 -17.88
C ASP A 334 -12.98 9.18 -16.91
N LYS A 335 -12.65 10.33 -17.49
CA LYS A 335 -12.31 11.59 -16.81
C LYS A 335 -13.25 12.72 -17.21
N ARG A 336 -14.40 12.39 -17.80
CA ARG A 336 -15.39 13.34 -18.35
C ARG A 336 -15.87 14.37 -17.33
N ASP A 337 -15.81 14.05 -16.05
CA ASP A 337 -16.20 14.94 -14.96
C ASP A 337 -15.11 15.91 -14.49
N GLY A 338 -13.91 15.91 -15.08
CA GLY A 338 -12.78 16.73 -14.63
C GLY A 338 -13.09 18.23 -14.59
N VAL A 339 -13.74 18.76 -15.63
CA VAL A 339 -14.14 20.19 -15.70
C VAL A 339 -15.22 20.52 -14.65
N LYS A 340 -16.17 19.60 -14.42
CA LYS A 340 -17.23 19.78 -13.42
C LYS A 340 -16.62 19.79 -12.02
N PHE A 341 -15.75 18.83 -11.74
CA PHE A 341 -15.01 18.70 -10.49
C PHE A 341 -14.25 19.98 -10.14
N ILE A 342 -13.38 20.46 -11.04
CA ILE A 342 -12.51 21.60 -10.73
C ILE A 342 -13.30 22.90 -10.51
N LYS A 343 -14.38 23.13 -11.26
CA LYS A 343 -15.28 24.28 -11.05
C LYS A 343 -15.99 24.24 -9.71
N THR A 344 -16.45 23.05 -9.31
CA THR A 344 -17.07 22.87 -7.99
C THR A 344 -16.04 23.11 -6.88
N LEU A 345 -14.81 22.61 -7.03
CA LEU A 345 -13.73 22.83 -6.07
C LEU A 345 -13.34 24.30 -5.97
N GLU A 346 -13.14 24.98 -7.09
CA GLU A 346 -12.81 26.42 -7.14
C GLU A 346 -13.90 27.23 -6.44
N THR A 347 -15.17 26.96 -6.73
CA THR A 347 -16.32 27.62 -6.07
C THR A 347 -16.33 27.36 -4.57
N LEU A 348 -16.17 26.12 -4.14
CA LEU A 348 -16.14 25.76 -2.71
C LEU A 348 -14.97 26.43 -1.98
N SER A 349 -13.79 26.39 -2.60
CA SER A 349 -12.56 26.96 -2.07
C SER A 349 -12.65 28.47 -1.89
N ALA A 350 -13.12 29.19 -2.92
CA ALA A 350 -13.30 30.65 -2.87
C ALA A 350 -14.31 31.10 -1.81
N LEU A 351 -15.38 30.32 -1.57
CA LEU A 351 -16.44 30.66 -0.60
C LEU A 351 -16.01 30.48 0.86
N TYR A 352 -15.11 29.55 1.14
CA TYR A 352 -14.66 29.24 2.50
C TYR A 352 -13.26 29.75 2.83
N GLY A 353 -12.48 30.10 1.81
CA GLY A 353 -11.13 30.67 1.93
C GLY A 353 -11.10 32.07 1.33
N SER A 354 -10.16 32.30 0.42
CA SER A 354 -10.14 33.46 -0.46
C SER A 354 -10.15 32.98 -1.92
N GLY A 355 -10.76 33.76 -2.80
CA GLY A 355 -10.65 33.60 -4.26
C GLY A 355 -9.60 34.54 -4.86
N GLU A 356 -8.70 35.06 -4.02
CA GLU A 356 -7.64 35.99 -4.42
C GLU A 356 -6.53 35.25 -5.15
N GLU A 357 -5.87 35.94 -6.08
CA GLU A 357 -4.74 35.38 -6.83
C GLU A 357 -3.64 34.86 -5.89
N GLY A 358 -3.18 33.63 -6.14
CA GLY A 358 -2.15 32.97 -5.33
C GLY A 358 -2.66 32.30 -4.05
N SER A 359 -3.97 32.33 -3.76
CA SER A 359 -4.54 31.61 -2.63
C SER A 359 -4.73 30.11 -2.92
N GLU A 360 -4.27 29.24 -2.01
CA GLU A 360 -4.30 27.79 -2.19
C GLU A 360 -5.74 27.24 -2.35
N LEU A 361 -5.95 26.34 -3.32
CA LEU A 361 -7.25 25.69 -3.53
C LEU A 361 -7.64 24.74 -2.39
N LEU A 362 -6.67 23.96 -1.90
CA LEU A 362 -6.89 22.90 -0.93
C LEU A 362 -6.41 23.35 0.45
N PHE A 363 -7.32 23.32 1.43
CA PHE A 363 -7.01 23.64 2.81
C PHE A 363 -7.97 22.97 3.78
N THR A 364 -7.67 23.04 5.07
CA THR A 364 -8.60 22.65 6.13
C THR A 364 -9.04 23.85 6.94
N LEU A 365 -10.25 23.78 7.50
CA LEU A 365 -10.74 24.74 8.48
C LEU A 365 -10.43 24.29 9.91
N ASN A 366 -10.07 25.25 10.76
CA ASN A 366 -9.91 25.06 12.20
C ASN A 366 -11.28 25.12 12.91
N ASN A 367 -11.29 24.94 14.23
CA ASN A 367 -12.50 24.98 15.06
C ASN A 367 -13.19 26.36 15.14
N GLN A 368 -12.56 27.41 14.63
CA GLN A 368 -13.13 28.76 14.47
C GLN A 368 -13.70 29.00 13.06
N GLY A 369 -13.58 28.03 12.13
CA GLY A 369 -14.02 28.21 10.75
C GLY A 369 -13.02 28.98 9.88
N GLU A 370 -11.80 29.19 10.35
CA GLU A 370 -10.74 29.88 9.62
C GLU A 370 -9.81 28.88 8.93
N LYS A 371 -9.17 29.32 7.85
CA LYS A 371 -8.15 28.52 7.15
C LYS A 371 -6.99 28.17 8.08
N SER A 372 -6.69 26.88 8.17
CA SER A 372 -5.56 26.35 8.94
C SER A 372 -4.24 26.54 8.18
N SER A 373 -3.15 26.76 8.90
CA SER A 373 -1.79 26.92 8.33
C SER A 373 -1.16 25.64 7.79
N SER A 374 -1.83 24.49 7.93
CA SER A 374 -1.33 23.22 7.44
C SER A 374 -2.47 22.32 6.94
N PHE A 375 -2.27 21.70 5.78
CA PHE A 375 -3.16 20.68 5.24
C PHE A 375 -2.67 19.28 5.63
N ASN A 376 -3.12 18.76 6.77
CA ASN A 376 -2.68 17.45 7.27
C ASN A 376 -3.47 16.29 6.62
N LEU A 377 -3.16 16.01 5.36
CA LEU A 377 -3.79 14.96 4.57
C LEU A 377 -3.70 13.57 5.24
N LYS A 378 -2.62 13.28 5.97
CA LYS A 378 -2.44 11.99 6.64
C LYS A 378 -3.54 11.72 7.67
N GLU A 379 -3.95 12.72 8.44
CA GLU A 379 -5.04 12.56 9.40
C GLU A 379 -6.41 12.51 8.71
N ILE A 380 -6.62 13.27 7.64
CA ILE A 380 -7.86 13.21 6.84
C ILE A 380 -8.03 11.83 6.20
N ASN A 381 -6.98 11.28 5.61
CA ASN A 381 -7.00 9.96 4.97
C ASN A 381 -7.39 8.84 5.95
N LYS A 382 -7.06 8.96 7.24
CA LYS A 382 -7.49 7.97 8.25
C LYS A 382 -9.01 7.90 8.40
N HIS A 383 -9.71 8.99 8.14
CA HIS A 383 -11.16 9.04 8.16
C HIS A 383 -11.74 8.64 6.81
N LEU A 384 -11.20 9.15 5.69
CA LEU A 384 -11.68 8.78 4.34
C LEU A 384 -11.72 7.27 4.14
N VAL A 385 -10.65 6.54 4.49
CA VAL A 385 -10.61 5.08 4.28
C VAL A 385 -11.61 4.31 5.13
N VAL A 386 -12.01 4.86 6.29
CA VAL A 386 -12.95 4.22 7.22
C VAL A 386 -14.39 4.54 6.83
N GLU A 387 -14.70 5.83 6.67
CA GLU A 387 -16.05 6.33 6.37
C GLU A 387 -16.52 5.86 4.99
N LEU A 388 -15.61 5.74 4.03
CA LEU A 388 -15.91 5.22 2.68
C LEU A 388 -15.65 3.72 2.54
N SER A 389 -15.29 3.01 3.62
CA SER A 389 -15.02 1.57 3.63
C SER A 389 -14.06 1.12 2.50
N LEU A 390 -12.95 1.84 2.31
CA LEU A 390 -11.98 1.58 1.25
C LEU A 390 -11.12 0.36 1.62
N LEU A 391 -11.70 -0.83 1.51
CA LEU A 391 -11.08 -2.09 1.89
C LEU A 391 -10.09 -2.55 0.82
N SER A 392 -8.90 -3.00 1.26
CA SER A 392 -7.90 -3.57 0.37
C SER A 392 -8.40 -4.89 -0.22
N PRO A 393 -8.20 -5.14 -1.53
CA PRO A 393 -8.52 -6.43 -2.13
C PRO A 393 -7.64 -7.56 -1.55
N THR A 394 -6.49 -7.22 -0.98
CA THR A 394 -5.55 -8.18 -0.38
C THR A 394 -5.79 -8.45 1.11
N ARG A 395 -6.87 -7.90 1.70
CA ARG A 395 -7.11 -7.98 3.16
C ARG A 395 -7.21 -9.38 3.73
N ALA A 396 -7.62 -10.37 2.94
CA ALA A 396 -7.64 -11.78 3.32
C ALA A 396 -6.26 -12.30 3.76
N SER A 397 -5.17 -11.68 3.30
CA SER A 397 -3.83 -12.00 3.77
C SER A 397 -3.58 -11.68 5.26
N CYS A 398 -4.41 -10.82 5.87
CA CYS A 398 -4.36 -10.52 7.31
C CYS A 398 -5.13 -11.54 8.16
N LEU A 399 -5.87 -12.46 7.53
CA LEU A 399 -6.75 -13.39 8.21
C LEU A 399 -6.04 -14.24 9.29
N PRO A 400 -4.82 -14.81 9.09
CA PRO A 400 -4.13 -15.56 10.14
C PRO A 400 -3.94 -14.73 11.41
N TRP A 401 -3.60 -13.45 11.26
CA TRP A 401 -3.39 -12.55 12.38
C TRP A 401 -4.70 -12.18 13.09
N PHE A 402 -5.76 -11.92 12.33
CA PHE A 402 -7.07 -11.67 12.94
C PHE A 402 -7.58 -12.89 13.73
N LYS A 403 -7.30 -14.12 13.28
CA LYS A 403 -7.60 -15.35 14.04
C LYS A 403 -6.85 -15.36 15.36
N GLU A 404 -5.54 -15.10 15.35
CA GLU A 404 -4.72 -15.06 16.57
C GLU A 404 -5.23 -14.01 17.56
N LEU A 405 -5.58 -12.81 17.07
CA LEU A 405 -6.17 -11.74 17.88
C LEU A 405 -7.53 -12.16 18.47
N PHE A 406 -8.42 -12.74 17.66
CA PHE A 406 -9.75 -13.17 18.11
C PHE A 406 -9.64 -14.16 19.29
N TYR A 407 -8.82 -15.20 19.15
CA TYR A 407 -8.64 -16.19 20.21
C TYR A 407 -7.90 -15.62 21.43
N SER A 408 -6.90 -14.75 21.25
CA SER A 408 -6.25 -14.05 22.37
C SER A 408 -7.27 -13.24 23.17
N TYR A 409 -8.14 -12.47 22.50
CA TYR A 409 -9.17 -11.68 23.16
C TYR A 409 -10.26 -12.55 23.81
N ARG A 410 -10.68 -13.65 23.19
CA ARG A 410 -11.57 -14.67 23.81
C ARG A 410 -10.98 -15.18 25.13
N ASN A 411 -9.67 -15.35 25.18
CA ASN A 411 -8.93 -15.76 26.37
C ASN A 411 -8.60 -14.60 27.33
N GLN A 412 -9.16 -13.40 27.14
CA GLN A 412 -8.89 -12.19 27.95
C GLN A 412 -7.42 -11.75 27.95
N HIS A 413 -6.73 -11.91 26.82
CA HIS A 413 -5.37 -11.44 26.62
C HIS A 413 -5.28 -10.44 25.46
N VAL A 414 -4.35 -9.50 25.58
CA VAL A 414 -3.92 -8.59 24.50
C VAL A 414 -2.53 -9.00 24.08
N ILE A 415 -2.29 -9.03 22.77
CA ILE A 415 -0.96 -9.15 22.19
C ILE A 415 -0.44 -7.75 21.89
N GLU A 416 0.65 -7.35 22.54
CA GLU A 416 1.39 -6.14 22.21
C GLU A 416 2.52 -6.48 21.25
N LEU A 417 2.51 -5.85 20.09
CA LEU A 417 3.58 -5.93 19.09
C LEU A 417 4.24 -4.57 18.95
N LYS A 418 5.56 -4.52 19.20
CA LYS A 418 6.37 -3.31 19.06
C LYS A 418 7.73 -3.66 18.46
N LYS A 419 8.42 -2.62 18.01
CA LYS A 419 9.83 -2.68 17.61
C LYS A 419 10.66 -2.13 18.74
N GLU A 420 11.67 -2.86 19.16
CA GLU A 420 12.61 -2.45 20.20
C GLU A 420 14.03 -2.45 19.63
N THR A 421 14.93 -1.73 20.30
CA THR A 421 16.35 -1.71 19.91
C THR A 421 17.11 -2.56 20.91
N ASN A 422 17.84 -3.57 20.44
CA ASN A 422 18.68 -4.40 21.30
C ASN A 422 20.00 -3.69 21.67
N THR A 423 20.85 -4.35 22.45
CA THR A 423 22.14 -3.82 22.91
C THR A 423 23.12 -3.49 21.77
N LEU A 424 22.98 -4.12 20.61
CA LEU A 424 23.78 -3.85 19.41
C LEU A 424 23.23 -2.71 18.55
N GLY A 425 22.15 -2.05 18.96
CA GLY A 425 21.50 -1.01 18.16
C GLY A 425 20.63 -1.55 17.02
N ARG A 426 20.37 -2.86 17.00
CA ARG A 426 19.52 -3.52 16.00
C ARG A 426 18.05 -3.43 16.40
N THR A 427 17.20 -3.28 15.40
CA THR A 427 15.76 -3.34 15.61
C THR A 427 15.33 -4.80 15.74
N VAL A 428 14.65 -5.15 16.83
CA VAL A 428 14.10 -6.49 17.09
C VAL A 428 12.60 -6.42 17.38
N VAL A 429 11.91 -7.54 17.24
CA VAL A 429 10.48 -7.66 17.51
C VAL A 429 10.24 -7.92 18.99
N SER A 430 9.35 -7.13 19.59
CA SER A 430 8.81 -7.37 20.92
C SER A 430 7.35 -7.79 20.78
N LYS A 431 7.10 -9.10 20.95
CA LYS A 431 5.76 -9.70 21.00
C LYS A 431 5.50 -10.14 22.44
N VAL A 432 4.57 -9.47 23.13
CA VAL A 432 4.26 -9.75 24.54
C VAL A 432 2.77 -9.93 24.71
N THR A 433 2.36 -11.05 25.30
CA THR A 433 0.95 -11.33 25.63
C THR A 433 0.71 -11.01 27.09
N ARG A 434 -0.34 -10.23 27.38
CA ARG A 434 -0.71 -9.89 28.76
C ARG A 434 -2.21 -9.94 29.00
N PRO A 435 -2.66 -10.21 30.24
CA PRO A 435 -4.07 -10.16 30.59
C PRO A 435 -4.70 -8.78 30.34
N CYS A 436 -5.99 -8.75 30.01
CA CYS A 436 -6.78 -7.54 29.83
C CYS A 436 -8.14 -7.64 30.52
N THR A 437 -8.85 -6.51 30.62
CA THR A 437 -10.19 -6.49 31.23
C THR A 437 -11.22 -7.12 30.31
N LYS A 438 -12.32 -7.64 30.87
CA LYS A 438 -13.45 -8.21 30.09
C LYS A 438 -13.99 -7.26 29.02
N ALA A 439 -14.01 -5.95 29.31
CA ALA A 439 -14.48 -4.95 28.34
C ALA A 439 -13.55 -4.85 27.13
N VAL A 440 -12.23 -4.81 27.36
CA VAL A 440 -11.21 -4.79 26.30
C VAL A 440 -11.23 -6.11 25.52
N ALA A 441 -11.33 -7.24 26.22
CA ALA A 441 -11.47 -8.57 25.63
C ALA A 441 -12.68 -8.65 24.70
N THR A 442 -13.86 -8.23 25.18
CA THR A 442 -15.09 -8.26 24.39
C THR A 442 -14.99 -7.37 23.17
N GLY A 443 -14.57 -6.10 23.34
CA GLY A 443 -14.42 -5.18 22.22
C GLY A 443 -13.39 -5.63 21.18
N GLY A 444 -12.26 -6.17 21.64
CA GLY A 444 -11.21 -6.73 20.79
C GLY A 444 -11.69 -7.95 19.99
N ALA A 445 -12.36 -8.91 20.65
CA ALA A 445 -12.93 -10.08 19.99
C ALA A 445 -14.01 -9.71 18.98
N THR A 446 -14.92 -8.80 19.30
CA THR A 446 -15.94 -8.31 18.35
C THR A 446 -15.31 -7.59 17.15
N ASN A 447 -14.27 -6.77 17.37
CA ASN A 447 -13.57 -6.09 16.27
C ASN A 447 -12.77 -7.08 15.40
N ALA A 448 -12.14 -8.09 16.01
CA ALA A 448 -11.41 -9.12 15.27
C ALA A 448 -12.38 -9.98 14.46
N ALA A 449 -13.53 -10.36 15.02
CA ALA A 449 -14.60 -11.06 14.32
C ALA A 449 -15.11 -10.27 13.11
N TYR A 450 -15.34 -8.96 13.25
CA TYR A 450 -15.68 -8.10 12.12
C TYR A 450 -14.62 -8.17 11.00
N CYS A 451 -13.34 -8.04 11.36
CA CYS A 451 -12.26 -8.09 10.38
C CYS A 451 -12.11 -9.46 9.71
N ILE A 452 -12.36 -10.56 10.45
CA ILE A 452 -12.37 -11.92 9.89
C ILE A 452 -13.49 -12.04 8.86
N LEU A 453 -14.72 -11.67 9.24
CA LEU A 453 -15.88 -11.79 8.37
C LEU A 453 -15.74 -10.90 7.13
N SER A 454 -15.23 -9.67 7.28
CA SER A 454 -15.02 -8.76 6.17
C SER A 454 -13.97 -9.28 5.19
N CYS A 455 -13.08 -10.19 5.58
CA CYS A 455 -12.12 -10.81 4.66
C CYS A 455 -12.77 -11.82 3.69
N TYR A 456 -13.98 -12.33 3.99
CA TYR A 456 -14.71 -13.28 3.14
C TYR A 456 -15.81 -12.64 2.30
N THR A 457 -16.20 -11.40 2.62
CA THR A 457 -17.32 -10.75 1.94
C THR A 457 -17.17 -9.24 1.88
N ASN A 458 -17.83 -8.63 0.90
CA ASN A 458 -18.05 -7.19 0.84
C ASN A 458 -19.46 -6.80 1.35
N LEU A 459 -20.30 -7.77 1.72
CA LEU A 459 -21.64 -7.53 2.24
C LEU A 459 -21.61 -6.79 3.60
N PRO A 460 -22.68 -6.02 3.93
CA PRO A 460 -22.85 -5.44 5.25
C PRO A 460 -22.78 -6.47 6.35
N LEU A 461 -21.92 -6.23 7.34
CA LEU A 461 -21.91 -7.06 8.55
C LEU A 461 -22.84 -6.50 9.64
N LYS A 462 -23.46 -5.35 9.35
CA LYS A 462 -24.37 -4.62 10.24
C LYS A 462 -25.73 -5.31 10.27
N GLY A 463 -26.36 -5.41 11.44
CA GLY A 463 -27.72 -5.93 11.55
C GLY A 463 -27.92 -7.41 11.21
N ILE A 464 -26.84 -8.21 11.09
CA ILE A 464 -26.94 -9.66 10.89
C ILE A 464 -27.51 -10.33 12.15
N LEU A 465 -28.57 -11.12 11.97
CA LEU A 465 -29.26 -11.85 13.03
C LEU A 465 -28.72 -13.28 13.22
N LEU A 466 -28.76 -13.74 14.46
CA LEU A 466 -28.52 -15.12 14.87
C LEU A 466 -29.83 -15.94 14.91
N PRO A 467 -29.78 -17.28 14.75
CA PRO A 467 -28.58 -18.09 14.46
C PRO A 467 -28.19 -18.06 12.97
N LEU A 468 -26.94 -18.44 12.70
CA LEU A 468 -26.46 -18.67 11.34
C LEU A 468 -26.83 -20.09 10.88
N THR A 469 -26.87 -20.31 9.57
CA THR A 469 -27.11 -21.63 8.98
C THR A 469 -25.96 -22.00 8.06
N TYR A 470 -25.61 -23.29 8.01
CA TYR A 470 -24.40 -23.76 7.35
C TYR A 470 -24.75 -24.83 6.33
N SER A 471 -24.31 -24.66 5.10
CA SER A 471 -24.42 -25.70 4.07
C SER A 471 -23.37 -26.80 4.26
N ASP A 472 -23.54 -27.87 3.48
CA ASP A 472 -22.48 -28.80 3.17
C ASP A 472 -21.40 -28.16 2.28
N LYS A 473 -20.27 -28.87 2.12
CA LYS A 473 -19.17 -28.40 1.27
C LYS A 473 -19.62 -28.38 -0.19
N ASP A 474 -19.35 -27.28 -0.87
CA ASP A 474 -19.55 -27.16 -2.32
C ASP A 474 -18.39 -27.82 -3.11
N ALA A 475 -18.50 -27.78 -4.43
CA ALA A 475 -17.48 -28.34 -5.33
C ALA A 475 -16.10 -27.66 -5.22
N ASN A 476 -16.06 -26.43 -4.70
CA ASN A 476 -14.83 -25.65 -4.50
C ASN A 476 -14.24 -25.85 -3.09
N GLY A 477 -14.86 -26.69 -2.26
CA GLY A 477 -14.43 -26.95 -0.89
C GLY A 477 -14.83 -25.84 0.10
N ASN A 478 -15.72 -24.93 -0.29
CA ASN A 478 -16.28 -23.89 0.55
C ASN A 478 -17.60 -24.32 1.18
N ILE A 479 -18.05 -23.58 2.17
CA ILE A 479 -19.37 -23.67 2.77
C ILE A 479 -20.07 -22.33 2.64
N ASN A 480 -21.39 -22.36 2.45
CA ASN A 480 -22.22 -21.18 2.54
C ASN A 480 -22.71 -21.03 3.97
N VAL A 481 -22.41 -19.88 4.55
CA VAL A 481 -22.94 -19.46 5.85
C VAL A 481 -24.05 -18.45 5.58
N SER A 482 -25.29 -18.89 5.74
CA SER A 482 -26.47 -18.09 5.43
C SER A 482 -27.03 -17.42 6.69
N PHE A 483 -27.50 -16.19 6.52
CA PHE A 483 -27.97 -15.33 7.59
C PHE A 483 -29.10 -14.41 7.13
N LYS A 484 -29.78 -13.77 8.09
CA LYS A 484 -30.85 -12.80 7.83
C LYS A 484 -30.49 -11.43 8.39
N TYR A 485 -30.88 -10.38 7.69
CA TYR A 485 -30.87 -9.01 8.20
C TYR A 485 -32.17 -8.67 8.90
N ARG A 486 -32.20 -7.54 9.62
CA ARG A 486 -33.40 -7.04 10.30
C ARG A 486 -34.59 -6.76 9.38
N ASN A 487 -34.33 -6.42 8.12
CA ASN A 487 -35.36 -6.21 7.10
C ASN A 487 -35.95 -7.52 6.54
N GLY A 488 -35.46 -8.68 7.00
CA GLY A 488 -35.91 -10.00 6.55
C GLY A 488 -35.16 -10.55 5.33
N GLU A 489 -34.33 -9.75 4.68
CA GLU A 489 -33.49 -10.19 3.56
C GLU A 489 -32.52 -11.27 4.02
N SER A 490 -32.32 -12.28 3.16
CA SER A 490 -31.48 -13.43 3.44
C SER A 490 -30.30 -13.43 2.48
N HIS A 491 -29.10 -13.50 3.02
CA HIS A 491 -27.86 -13.56 2.26
C HIS A 491 -26.98 -14.69 2.78
N HIS A 492 -25.89 -14.96 2.08
CA HIS A 492 -24.88 -15.91 2.51
C HIS A 492 -23.48 -15.38 2.21
N LEU A 493 -22.51 -15.87 2.98
CA LEU A 493 -21.08 -15.68 2.73
C LEU A 493 -20.43 -17.04 2.45
N SER A 494 -19.55 -17.08 1.45
CA SER A 494 -18.78 -18.27 1.08
C SER A 494 -17.47 -18.30 1.86
N VAL A 495 -17.23 -19.35 2.63
CA VAL A 495 -16.05 -19.51 3.49
C VAL A 495 -15.39 -20.85 3.22
N PRO A 496 -14.04 -20.94 3.17
CA PRO A 496 -13.35 -22.22 3.08
C PRO A 496 -13.80 -23.16 4.20
N ALA A 497 -14.06 -24.43 3.89
CA ALA A 497 -14.56 -25.36 4.90
C ALA A 497 -13.59 -25.57 6.08
N ALA A 498 -12.30 -25.30 5.87
CA ALA A 498 -11.28 -25.28 6.93
C ALA A 498 -11.58 -24.23 8.03
N ASP A 499 -12.26 -23.14 7.67
CA ASP A 499 -12.59 -22.04 8.56
C ASP A 499 -14.02 -22.12 9.14
N LYS A 500 -14.74 -23.22 8.88
CA LYS A 500 -16.06 -23.48 9.48
C LYS A 500 -16.05 -23.41 11.01
N ALA A 501 -15.01 -23.97 11.64
CA ALA A 501 -14.86 -23.96 13.10
C ALA A 501 -14.72 -22.53 13.63
N LEU A 502 -13.91 -21.71 12.96
CA LEU A 502 -13.73 -20.30 13.33
C LEU A 502 -15.05 -19.52 13.26
N ILE A 503 -15.85 -19.70 12.21
CA ILE A 503 -17.14 -19.01 12.09
C ILE A 503 -18.10 -19.47 13.18
N LYS A 504 -18.13 -20.76 13.51
CA LYS A 504 -18.91 -21.27 14.65
C LYS A 504 -18.44 -20.69 15.99
N ASP A 505 -17.14 -20.50 16.19
CA ASP A 505 -16.61 -19.90 17.41
C ASP A 505 -16.99 -18.42 17.55
N ILE A 506 -17.07 -17.70 16.43
CA ILE A 506 -17.58 -16.32 16.35
C ILE A 506 -19.08 -16.30 16.67
N GLU A 507 -19.87 -17.19 16.06
CA GLU A 507 -21.30 -17.33 16.32
C GLU A 507 -21.56 -17.67 17.79
N GLN A 508 -20.80 -18.62 18.35
CA GLN A 508 -20.89 -18.99 19.77
C GLN A 508 -20.58 -17.80 20.66
N PHE A 509 -19.50 -17.07 20.38
CA PHE A 509 -19.15 -15.86 21.13
C PHE A 509 -20.27 -14.81 21.08
N ALA A 510 -20.86 -14.58 19.91
CA ALA A 510 -22.00 -13.67 19.77
C ALA A 510 -23.24 -14.16 20.53
N THR A 511 -23.50 -15.47 20.51
CA THR A 511 -24.58 -16.14 21.24
C THR A 511 -24.41 -15.97 22.76
N GLU A 512 -23.20 -16.19 23.29
CA GLU A 512 -22.87 -15.98 24.70
C GLU A 512 -23.07 -14.51 25.12
N LEU A 513 -22.78 -13.55 24.24
CA LEU A 513 -23.03 -12.13 24.48
C LEU A 513 -24.52 -11.77 24.42
N ALA A 514 -25.30 -12.47 23.60
CA ALA A 514 -26.74 -12.31 23.48
C ALA A 514 -27.47 -12.92 24.68
N ASP A 515 -27.05 -14.09 25.17
CA ASP A 515 -27.67 -14.74 26.33
C ASP A 515 -27.54 -13.94 27.62
N LYS A 516 -26.47 -13.15 27.73
CA LYS A 516 -26.21 -12.23 28.84
C LYS A 516 -26.96 -10.89 28.75
N GLN A 517 -27.82 -10.69 27.75
CA GLN A 517 -28.67 -9.49 27.68
C GLN A 517 -29.77 -9.54 28.73
N ASP A 518 -30.11 -8.38 29.30
CA ASP A 518 -31.11 -8.26 30.38
C ASP A 518 -32.52 -8.63 29.91
N SER A 519 -32.89 -8.27 28.67
CA SER A 519 -34.17 -8.66 28.07
C SER A 519 -33.99 -9.77 27.05
N LYS A 520 -34.82 -10.82 27.17
CA LYS A 520 -34.90 -11.90 26.18
C LYS A 520 -35.67 -11.50 24.91
N SER A 521 -36.38 -10.37 24.93
CA SER A 521 -37.06 -9.83 23.75
C SER A 521 -36.12 -9.09 22.80
N TYR A 522 -34.89 -8.80 23.25
CA TYR A 522 -33.90 -8.13 22.41
C TYR A 522 -33.41 -9.04 21.30
N GLU A 523 -33.14 -8.41 20.16
CA GLU A 523 -32.59 -9.09 19.00
C GLU A 523 -31.19 -9.65 19.28
N ARG A 524 -30.90 -10.78 18.63
CA ARG A 524 -29.63 -11.48 18.76
C ARG A 524 -28.76 -11.16 17.55
N LEU A 525 -27.88 -10.16 17.68
CA LEU A 525 -26.98 -9.74 16.60
C LEU A 525 -25.68 -10.52 16.60
N LEU A 526 -25.16 -10.84 15.41
CA LEU A 526 -23.84 -11.45 15.24
C LEU A 526 -22.71 -10.55 15.75
N LEU A 527 -22.79 -9.23 15.50
CA LEU A 527 -21.78 -8.24 15.90
C LEU A 527 -22.41 -7.10 16.71
N LYS A 528 -22.95 -7.42 17.90
CA LYS A 528 -23.60 -6.39 18.74
C LYS A 528 -22.61 -5.34 19.27
N ARG A 529 -23.08 -4.10 19.42
CA ARG A 529 -22.45 -3.05 20.24
C ARG A 529 -23.30 -2.74 21.47
N GLY A 530 -22.64 -2.27 22.52
CA GLY A 530 -23.27 -1.92 23.80
C GLY A 530 -23.09 -2.97 24.90
N GLY A 531 -23.33 -2.54 26.14
CA GLY A 531 -23.26 -3.40 27.33
C GLY A 531 -24.47 -4.32 27.47
N GLN A 532 -24.47 -5.17 28.49
CA GLN A 532 -25.55 -6.12 28.79
C GLN A 532 -26.90 -5.43 29.08
N LYS A 533 -26.85 -4.24 29.69
CA LYS A 533 -28.01 -3.45 30.12
C LYS A 533 -28.65 -2.59 29.02
N ASN A 534 -28.03 -2.54 27.85
CA ASN A 534 -28.49 -1.68 26.76
C ASN A 534 -29.08 -2.54 25.65
N ALA A 535 -30.09 -2.01 24.96
CA ALA A 535 -30.58 -2.62 23.73
C ALA A 535 -29.41 -2.82 22.75
N PRO A 536 -29.34 -3.97 22.07
CA PRO A 536 -28.35 -4.20 21.03
C PRO A 536 -28.44 -3.12 19.96
N LYS A 537 -27.29 -2.59 19.57
CA LYS A 537 -27.20 -1.60 18.50
C LYS A 537 -26.00 -1.89 17.61
N ASP A 538 -26.02 -1.33 16.42
CA ASP A 538 -24.88 -1.31 15.53
C ASP A 538 -23.89 -0.18 15.86
N TRP A 539 -22.85 -0.09 15.06
CA TRP A 539 -21.93 1.05 15.03
C TRP A 539 -22.38 2.11 14.03
N ASP A 540 -21.90 3.34 14.24
CA ASP A 540 -22.09 4.46 13.32
C ASP A 540 -21.18 4.30 12.09
N GLY A 541 -21.67 4.67 10.90
CA GLY A 541 -20.95 4.53 9.63
C GLY A 541 -20.80 3.09 9.14
N ILE A 542 -20.05 2.86 8.05
CA ILE A 542 -19.95 1.56 7.39
C ILE A 542 -19.09 0.57 8.21
N SER A 543 -17.93 1.03 8.69
CA SER A 543 -16.94 0.18 9.37
C SER A 543 -16.79 0.56 10.85
N PRO A 544 -16.82 -0.40 11.80
CA PRO A 544 -16.54 -0.13 13.20
C PRO A 544 -15.04 -0.02 13.50
N ILE A 545 -14.20 -0.21 12.49
CA ILE A 545 -12.75 -0.33 12.66
C ILE A 545 -12.07 0.96 12.26
N SER A 546 -11.39 1.58 13.22
CA SER A 546 -10.61 2.79 12.95
C SER A 546 -9.24 2.46 12.35
N SER A 547 -8.69 3.40 11.58
CA SER A 547 -7.30 3.35 11.12
C SER A 547 -6.28 3.21 12.26
N ASN A 548 -6.59 3.76 13.44
CA ASN A 548 -5.74 3.63 14.62
C ASN A 548 -5.77 2.20 15.18
N GLN A 549 -6.91 1.50 15.11
CA GLN A 549 -7.01 0.10 15.53
C GLN A 549 -6.10 -0.80 14.68
N MET A 550 -6.09 -0.61 13.37
CA MET A 550 -5.19 -1.34 12.45
C MET A 550 -3.72 -1.12 12.82
N LYS A 551 -3.35 0.14 13.12
CA LYS A 551 -2.00 0.46 13.59
C LYS A 551 -1.67 -0.23 14.92
N THR A 552 -2.58 -0.24 15.88
CA THR A 552 -2.41 -0.94 17.18
C THR A 552 -2.19 -2.43 16.98
N TRP A 553 -2.88 -3.03 16.01
CA TRP A 553 -2.69 -4.42 15.62
C TRP A 553 -1.51 -4.66 14.69
N SER A 554 -0.63 -3.66 14.48
CA SER A 554 0.54 -3.78 13.62
C SER A 554 0.23 -4.19 12.17
N ILE A 555 -0.96 -3.83 11.69
CA ILE A 555 -1.40 -4.01 10.30
C ILE A 555 -1.09 -2.71 9.56
N LYS A 556 -0.37 -2.81 8.44
CA LYS A 556 -0.07 -1.62 7.63
C LYS A 556 -1.33 -1.16 6.91
N THR A 557 -1.45 0.14 6.62
CA THR A 557 -2.64 0.71 5.99
C THR A 557 -3.08 -0.09 4.77
N ASN A 558 -2.16 -0.37 3.82
CA ASN A 558 -2.44 -1.07 2.56
C ASN A 558 -2.77 -2.57 2.69
N GLU A 559 -2.60 -3.16 3.88
CA GLU A 559 -2.86 -4.57 4.12
C GLU A 559 -4.34 -4.84 4.41
N TYR A 560 -5.07 -3.88 4.99
CA TYR A 560 -6.50 -4.02 5.28
C TYR A 560 -7.36 -2.94 4.62
N PHE A 561 -6.94 -1.69 4.68
CA PHE A 561 -7.56 -0.58 3.93
C PHE A 561 -6.72 -0.26 2.69
N ILE A 562 -7.25 0.48 1.73
CA ILE A 562 -6.46 0.98 0.61
C ILE A 562 -5.62 2.16 1.11
N SER A 563 -4.33 2.18 0.78
CA SER A 563 -3.48 3.33 1.11
C SER A 563 -3.66 4.46 0.10
N LEU A 564 -4.23 5.59 0.55
CA LEU A 564 -4.42 6.79 -0.27
C LEU A 564 -3.13 7.62 -0.40
N GLN A 565 -2.49 7.60 -1.56
CA GLN A 565 -1.25 8.34 -1.87
C GLN A 565 -1.21 8.83 -3.32
N SER A 566 -0.71 10.06 -3.53
CA SER A 566 -0.50 10.62 -4.89
C SER A 566 0.49 9.80 -5.71
N SER A 567 1.52 9.21 -5.08
CA SER A 567 2.47 8.35 -5.78
C SER A 567 1.83 7.10 -6.39
N ARG A 568 0.82 6.50 -5.76
CA ARG A 568 0.10 5.35 -6.31
C ARG A 568 -0.80 5.74 -7.48
N TRP A 569 -1.46 6.91 -7.41
CA TRP A 569 -2.21 7.48 -8.53
C TRP A 569 -1.30 7.71 -9.73
N ARG A 570 -0.14 8.36 -9.48
CA ARG A 570 0.86 8.62 -10.51
C ARG A 570 1.40 7.37 -11.18
N GLU A 571 1.75 6.36 -10.38
CA GLU A 571 2.24 5.10 -10.91
C GLU A 571 1.19 4.43 -11.79
N MET A 572 -0.06 4.34 -11.31
CA MET A 572 -1.15 3.75 -12.08
C MET A 572 -1.36 4.47 -13.42
N THR A 573 -1.49 5.80 -13.42
CA THR A 573 -1.70 6.54 -14.68
C THR A 573 -0.49 6.42 -15.58
N SER A 574 0.72 6.42 -15.00
CA SER A 574 1.94 6.26 -15.79
C SER A 574 2.01 4.92 -16.48
N ASN A 575 1.60 3.82 -15.84
CA ASN A 575 1.58 2.49 -16.45
C ASN A 575 0.59 2.45 -17.62
N HIS A 576 -0.61 3.03 -17.44
CA HIS A 576 -1.60 3.15 -18.52
C HIS A 576 -1.03 3.94 -19.70
N VAL A 577 -0.50 5.14 -19.47
CA VAL A 577 0.03 5.98 -20.54
C VAL A 577 1.27 5.36 -21.20
N TYR A 578 2.14 4.70 -20.42
CA TYR A 578 3.30 4.00 -20.93
C TYR A 578 2.89 2.90 -21.91
N SER A 579 1.82 2.15 -21.60
CA SER A 579 1.32 1.08 -22.48
C SER A 579 0.82 1.59 -23.84
N VAL A 580 0.30 2.83 -23.89
CA VAL A 580 -0.26 3.44 -25.11
C VAL A 580 0.78 4.23 -25.91
N SER A 581 1.67 4.95 -25.21
CA SER A 581 2.48 6.03 -25.81
C SER A 581 3.94 6.03 -25.35
N GLY A 582 4.35 4.99 -24.62
CA GLY A 582 5.72 4.79 -24.15
C GLY A 582 6.25 5.87 -23.21
N ALA A 583 7.57 5.89 -23.04
CA ALA A 583 8.24 6.83 -22.14
C ALA A 583 7.99 8.31 -22.50
N GLY A 584 7.82 8.64 -23.79
CA GLY A 584 7.54 10.00 -24.26
C GLY A 584 6.18 10.52 -23.81
N GLY A 585 5.14 9.68 -23.86
CA GLY A 585 3.83 10.06 -23.34
C GLY A 585 3.82 10.21 -21.82
N VAL A 586 4.51 9.32 -21.10
CA VAL A 586 4.70 9.46 -19.64
C VAL A 586 5.49 10.72 -19.30
N GLN A 587 6.47 11.10 -20.12
CA GLN A 587 7.21 12.34 -19.95
C GLN A 587 6.33 13.57 -20.13
N SER A 588 5.45 13.55 -21.13
CA SER A 588 4.46 14.62 -21.34
C SER A 588 3.48 14.72 -20.17
N LEU A 589 2.94 13.59 -19.70
CA LEU A 589 2.00 13.52 -18.57
C LEU A 589 2.63 13.98 -17.25
N LEU A 590 3.75 13.35 -16.87
CA LEU A 590 4.35 13.53 -15.54
C LEU A 590 5.30 14.72 -15.46
N GLN A 591 5.74 15.24 -16.61
CA GLN A 591 6.72 16.32 -16.77
C GLN A 591 8.00 16.08 -15.96
N ASN A 592 8.41 14.82 -15.87
CA ASN A 592 9.66 14.40 -15.24
C ASN A 592 10.81 14.34 -16.27
N LEU A 593 12.05 14.33 -15.80
CA LEU A 593 13.20 14.04 -16.65
C LEU A 593 13.14 12.57 -17.11
N LEU A 594 13.62 12.28 -18.32
CA LEU A 594 13.64 10.92 -18.87
C LEU A 594 14.35 9.94 -17.93
N GLN A 595 15.50 10.32 -17.35
CA GLN A 595 16.22 9.53 -16.35
C GLN A 595 15.36 9.17 -15.12
N THR A 596 14.48 10.07 -14.68
CA THR A 596 13.55 9.82 -13.57
C THR A 596 12.46 8.84 -13.99
N ILE A 597 12.01 8.90 -15.25
CA ILE A 597 11.06 7.95 -15.84
C ILE A 597 11.72 6.59 -15.93
N ASP A 598 12.90 6.50 -16.54
CA ASP A 598 13.70 5.27 -16.65
C ASP A 598 13.90 4.59 -15.31
N LYS A 599 14.19 5.38 -14.27
CA LYS A 599 14.44 4.87 -12.92
C LYS A 599 13.19 4.42 -12.16
N HIS A 600 12.06 5.10 -12.34
CA HIS A 600 10.90 4.94 -11.45
C HIS A 600 9.65 4.41 -12.14
N TYR A 601 9.50 4.58 -13.45
CA TYR A 601 8.25 4.37 -14.18
C TYR A 601 8.44 3.56 -15.48
N ALA A 602 9.66 3.46 -16.03
CA ALA A 602 9.92 2.78 -17.31
C ALA A 602 9.92 1.27 -17.22
N ASN A 603 9.91 0.72 -16.01
CA ASN A 603 9.74 -0.70 -15.89
C ASN A 603 8.35 -1.11 -16.35
N GLY A 604 7.28 -0.31 -16.18
CA GLY A 604 5.88 -0.73 -16.48
C GLY A 604 5.29 -1.60 -15.37
N ASP A 605 4.06 -2.11 -15.53
CA ASP A 605 3.47 -3.03 -14.53
C ASP A 605 4.34 -4.30 -14.40
N PRO A 606 4.91 -4.59 -13.20
CA PRO A 606 5.73 -5.77 -12.97
C PRO A 606 5.12 -7.11 -13.42
N ARG A 607 3.79 -7.20 -13.55
CA ARG A 607 3.09 -8.34 -14.14
C ARG A 607 3.24 -8.37 -15.66
N LEU A 608 2.93 -7.27 -16.34
CA LEU A 608 3.11 -7.12 -17.79
C LEU A 608 4.58 -7.27 -18.19
N ASN A 609 5.52 -6.74 -17.40
CA ASN A 609 6.94 -6.81 -17.72
C ASN A 609 7.47 -8.23 -17.65
N LYS A 610 6.97 -9.05 -16.73
CA LYS A 610 7.35 -10.47 -16.69
C LYS A 610 6.86 -11.20 -17.92
N THR A 611 5.64 -10.90 -18.36
CA THR A 611 5.09 -11.42 -19.62
C THR A 611 5.91 -10.94 -20.82
N ILE A 612 6.21 -9.65 -20.91
CA ILE A 612 6.99 -9.04 -22.00
C ILE A 612 8.43 -9.55 -22.01
N VAL A 613 9.09 -9.68 -20.86
CA VAL A 613 10.45 -10.21 -20.75
C VAL A 613 10.49 -11.69 -21.13
N SER A 614 9.50 -12.47 -20.71
CA SER A 614 9.35 -13.87 -21.13
C SER A 614 9.21 -13.96 -22.66
N GLN A 615 8.33 -13.14 -23.25
CA GLN A 615 8.13 -13.08 -24.70
C GLN A 615 9.38 -12.58 -25.45
N ALA A 616 10.08 -11.58 -24.92
CA ALA A 616 11.29 -11.02 -25.52
C ALA A 616 12.48 -11.98 -25.45
N LEU A 617 12.62 -12.75 -24.36
CA LEU A 617 13.61 -13.83 -24.26
C LEU A 617 13.37 -14.89 -25.33
N GLN A 618 12.11 -15.28 -25.55
CA GLN A 618 11.74 -16.21 -26.61
C GLN A 618 12.07 -15.66 -28.01
N VAL A 619 11.87 -14.36 -28.26
CA VAL A 619 12.26 -13.73 -29.54
C VAL A 619 13.77 -13.73 -29.71
N MET A 620 14.53 -13.43 -28.65
CA MET A 620 15.99 -13.42 -28.71
C MET A 620 16.60 -14.81 -28.92
N GLU A 621 16.01 -15.86 -28.35
CA GLU A 621 16.44 -17.24 -28.59
C GLU A 621 16.25 -17.69 -30.06
N LEU A 622 15.32 -17.04 -30.77
CA LEU A 622 15.01 -17.33 -32.18
C LEU A 622 15.76 -16.45 -33.17
N LEU A 623 16.59 -15.51 -32.70
CA LEU A 623 17.46 -14.71 -33.56
C LEU A 623 18.75 -15.48 -33.87
N ASP A 624 18.92 -15.86 -35.14
CA ASP A 624 20.17 -16.42 -35.69
C ASP A 624 20.56 -15.71 -37.01
N GLU A 625 21.66 -16.13 -37.65
CA GLU A 625 22.14 -15.51 -38.90
C GLU A 625 21.12 -15.55 -40.06
N ASN A 626 20.10 -16.41 -39.98
CA ASN A 626 19.09 -16.63 -41.01
C ASN A 626 17.68 -16.13 -40.66
N THR A 627 17.42 -15.76 -39.40
CA THR A 627 16.08 -15.38 -38.92
C THR A 627 16.04 -13.91 -38.53
N CYS A 628 15.30 -13.10 -39.31
CA CYS A 628 15.20 -11.67 -39.01
C CYS A 628 14.25 -11.40 -37.84
N LEU A 629 14.38 -10.23 -37.21
CA LEU A 629 13.59 -9.87 -36.03
C LEU A 629 12.08 -9.98 -36.22
N GLU A 630 11.56 -9.61 -37.40
CA GLU A 630 10.12 -9.71 -37.67
C GLU A 630 9.68 -11.17 -37.85
N GLN A 631 10.52 -12.01 -38.46
CA GLN A 631 10.27 -13.46 -38.53
C GLN A 631 10.36 -14.11 -37.15
N ALA A 632 11.31 -13.73 -36.30
CA ALA A 632 11.41 -14.24 -34.93
C ALA A 632 10.19 -13.83 -34.08
N LYS A 633 9.68 -12.60 -34.25
CA LYS A 633 8.42 -12.17 -33.60
C LYS A 633 7.22 -12.95 -34.10
N GLU A 634 7.09 -13.16 -35.41
CA GLU A 634 6.01 -13.97 -36.00
C GLU A 634 6.09 -15.43 -35.53
N ILE A 635 7.30 -16.00 -35.45
CA ILE A 635 7.54 -17.34 -34.90
C ILE A 635 7.17 -17.38 -33.41
N VAL A 636 7.53 -16.39 -32.59
CA VAL A 636 7.12 -16.34 -31.17
C VAL A 636 5.62 -16.20 -31.03
N VAL A 637 4.97 -15.34 -31.83
CA VAL A 637 3.51 -15.17 -31.84
C VAL A 637 2.82 -16.47 -32.27
N ALA A 638 3.36 -17.20 -33.25
CA ALA A 638 2.87 -18.51 -33.68
C ALA A 638 3.19 -19.63 -32.67
N LYS A 639 4.31 -19.55 -31.95
CA LYS A 639 4.79 -20.51 -30.94
C LYS A 639 4.05 -20.35 -29.60
N ILE A 640 3.57 -19.15 -29.27
CA ILE A 640 2.64 -18.87 -28.14
C ILE A 640 1.20 -19.29 -28.52
N GLY A 641 1.03 -20.37 -29.31
CA GLY A 641 -0.18 -20.74 -30.04
C GLY A 641 -1.47 -20.94 -29.24
N ILE A 642 -1.46 -20.80 -27.91
CA ILE A 642 -2.63 -20.84 -27.05
C ILE A 642 -2.71 -19.55 -26.22
N THR A 643 -3.59 -18.62 -26.62
CA THR A 643 -3.83 -17.36 -25.88
C THR A 643 -4.31 -17.64 -24.45
N MET A 644 -3.70 -17.00 -23.44
CA MET A 644 -4.08 -17.15 -22.04
C MET A 644 -5.19 -16.17 -21.67
N LEU A 645 -6.33 -16.68 -21.21
CA LEU A 645 -7.41 -15.89 -20.62
C LEU A 645 -7.02 -15.43 -19.22
N THR A 646 -7.26 -14.14 -18.94
CA THR A 646 -7.13 -13.61 -17.59
C THR A 646 -8.18 -14.23 -16.67
N HIS A 647 -7.93 -14.17 -15.36
CA HIS A 647 -8.85 -14.68 -14.35
C HIS A 647 -10.25 -14.05 -14.48
N ASP A 648 -10.31 -12.75 -14.76
CA ASP A 648 -11.58 -12.01 -14.80
C ASP A 648 -12.37 -12.28 -16.10
N GLU A 649 -11.69 -12.39 -17.24
CA GLU A 649 -12.31 -12.84 -18.50
C GLU A 649 -12.83 -14.27 -18.40
N TRP A 650 -12.07 -15.14 -17.73
CA TRP A 650 -12.49 -16.52 -17.50
C TRP A 650 -13.70 -16.60 -16.57
N LYS A 651 -13.69 -15.83 -15.48
CA LYS A 651 -14.81 -15.75 -14.54
C LYS A 651 -16.08 -15.25 -15.22
N LYS A 652 -15.98 -14.21 -16.04
CA LYS A 652 -17.10 -13.71 -16.86
C LYS A 652 -17.67 -14.79 -17.78
N LYS A 653 -16.81 -15.53 -18.48
CA LYS A 653 -17.24 -16.67 -19.32
C LYS A 653 -17.85 -17.82 -18.52
N GLN A 654 -17.40 -18.07 -17.30
CA GLN A 654 -18.02 -19.06 -16.42
C GLN A 654 -19.42 -18.63 -15.99
N GLU A 655 -19.61 -17.34 -15.69
CA GLU A 655 -20.88 -16.77 -15.26
C GLU A 655 -21.91 -16.70 -16.41
N GLU A 656 -21.47 -16.24 -17.59
CA GLU A 656 -22.35 -16.02 -18.77
C GLU A 656 -22.61 -17.31 -19.58
N GLU A 657 -21.59 -18.15 -19.77
CA GLU A 657 -21.65 -19.28 -20.71
C GLU A 657 -21.54 -20.66 -20.02
N ARG A 658 -21.37 -20.70 -18.69
CA ARG A 658 -21.00 -21.92 -17.94
C ARG A 658 -19.76 -22.61 -18.54
N ALA A 659 -18.82 -21.81 -19.03
CA ALA A 659 -17.62 -22.28 -19.69
C ALA A 659 -16.81 -23.23 -18.79
N LYS A 660 -16.27 -24.31 -19.39
CA LYS A 660 -15.42 -25.28 -18.69
C LYS A 660 -14.11 -25.47 -19.46
N THR A 661 -13.07 -25.82 -18.72
CA THR A 661 -11.83 -26.34 -19.32
C THR A 661 -11.97 -27.83 -19.58
N ASN A 662 -11.37 -28.27 -20.67
CA ASN A 662 -11.24 -29.68 -21.02
C ASN A 662 -10.27 -30.41 -20.05
N PRO A 663 -9.99 -31.71 -20.25
CA PRO A 663 -9.08 -32.47 -19.39
C PRO A 663 -7.65 -31.93 -19.33
N ASN A 664 -7.10 -31.35 -20.40
CA ASN A 664 -5.76 -30.74 -20.37
C ASN A 664 -5.75 -29.29 -19.83
N GLY A 665 -6.87 -28.79 -19.31
CA GLY A 665 -6.93 -27.49 -18.65
C GLY A 665 -7.11 -26.30 -19.59
N ILE A 666 -7.44 -26.55 -20.86
CA ILE A 666 -7.63 -25.53 -21.89
C ILE A 666 -9.13 -25.33 -22.16
N HIS A 667 -9.51 -24.09 -22.42
CA HIS A 667 -10.85 -23.72 -22.86
C HIS A 667 -10.91 -23.64 -24.39
N CYS A 668 -11.98 -24.18 -24.99
CA CYS A 668 -12.29 -23.96 -26.41
C CYS A 668 -13.80 -24.04 -26.64
N ASN A 669 -14.24 -23.69 -27.84
CA ASN A 669 -15.65 -23.78 -28.26
C ASN A 669 -16.07 -25.21 -28.70
N GLY A 670 -15.21 -26.21 -28.50
CA GLY A 670 -15.48 -27.60 -28.87
C GLY A 670 -15.41 -27.89 -30.38
N GLN A 671 -15.02 -26.91 -31.20
CA GLN A 671 -14.79 -27.07 -32.63
C GLN A 671 -13.31 -26.89 -32.96
N GLN A 672 -12.73 -27.87 -33.64
CA GLN A 672 -11.33 -27.86 -34.05
C GLN A 672 -11.13 -26.88 -35.22
N SER A 673 -10.15 -25.99 -35.08
CA SER A 673 -9.78 -24.98 -36.09
C SER A 673 -8.25 -24.93 -36.19
N ILE A 674 -7.68 -25.74 -37.10
CA ILE A 674 -6.23 -25.80 -37.34
C ILE A 674 -5.93 -25.05 -38.64
N ALA A 675 -5.02 -24.06 -38.60
CA ALA A 675 -4.71 -23.20 -39.75
C ALA A 675 -4.02 -23.96 -40.89
N ASP A 676 -3.06 -24.84 -40.56
CA ASP A 676 -2.16 -25.51 -41.52
C ASP A 676 -2.34 -27.04 -41.55
N GLY A 677 -3.54 -27.56 -41.24
CA GLY A 677 -3.77 -29.02 -41.11
C GLY A 677 -5.21 -29.48 -41.37
N LYS A 678 -5.41 -30.80 -41.43
CA LYS A 678 -6.75 -31.40 -41.57
C LYS A 678 -7.47 -31.44 -40.22
N ASN A 679 -8.69 -30.91 -40.16
CA ASN A 679 -9.57 -31.07 -38.99
C ASN A 679 -10.08 -32.52 -38.90
N THR A 680 -9.51 -33.29 -37.98
CA THR A 680 -9.81 -34.71 -37.72
C THR A 680 -11.09 -34.92 -36.90
N GLN A 681 -11.60 -33.89 -36.22
CA GLN A 681 -12.89 -33.95 -35.51
C GLN A 681 -14.05 -34.39 -36.42
N ARG A 682 -14.06 -33.96 -37.70
CA ARG A 682 -15.13 -34.28 -38.65
C ARG A 682 -15.14 -35.77 -39.01
N GLU A 683 -13.96 -36.39 -39.10
CA GLU A 683 -13.82 -37.82 -39.35
C GLU A 683 -14.28 -38.65 -38.15
N THR A 684 -13.91 -38.23 -36.93
CA THR A 684 -14.38 -38.83 -35.67
C THR A 684 -15.90 -38.76 -35.52
N ASN A 685 -16.50 -37.60 -35.81
CA ASN A 685 -17.95 -37.41 -35.77
C ASN A 685 -18.68 -38.26 -36.83
N ASN A 686 -18.11 -38.37 -38.03
CA ASN A 686 -18.64 -39.21 -39.11
C ASN A 686 -18.56 -40.70 -38.78
N ALA A 687 -17.48 -41.16 -38.16
CA ALA A 687 -17.30 -42.55 -37.73
C ALA A 687 -18.29 -42.95 -36.61
N MET A 688 -18.54 -42.04 -35.66
CA MET A 688 -19.49 -42.23 -34.56
C MET A 688 -20.95 -41.93 -34.95
N LYS A 689 -21.19 -41.35 -36.14
CA LYS A 689 -22.50 -40.87 -36.63
C LYS A 689 -23.21 -39.92 -35.65
N LEU A 690 -22.46 -39.15 -34.87
CA LEU A 690 -22.96 -38.22 -33.85
C LEU A 690 -22.18 -36.91 -33.92
N GLN A 691 -22.84 -35.78 -33.70
CA GLN A 691 -22.18 -34.48 -33.61
C GLN A 691 -21.61 -34.27 -32.21
N LEU A 692 -20.36 -34.68 -31.99
CA LEU A 692 -19.70 -34.62 -30.69
C LEU A 692 -18.76 -33.40 -30.57
N PRO A 693 -18.62 -32.81 -29.37
CA PRO A 693 -17.56 -31.85 -29.07
C PRO A 693 -16.17 -32.46 -29.25
N CYS A 694 -15.17 -31.64 -29.58
CA CYS A 694 -13.80 -32.09 -29.79
C CYS A 694 -13.24 -32.79 -28.53
N ALA A 695 -12.71 -34.00 -28.71
CA ALA A 695 -12.07 -34.80 -27.67
C ALA A 695 -10.55 -34.97 -27.90
N GLU A 696 -10.01 -34.29 -28.92
CA GLU A 696 -8.61 -34.41 -29.36
C GLU A 696 -7.74 -33.38 -28.62
N TYR A 697 -7.62 -33.56 -27.31
CA TYR A 697 -6.99 -32.57 -26.43
C TYR A 697 -5.50 -32.39 -26.70
N ASP A 698 -4.83 -33.43 -27.18
CA ASP A 698 -3.44 -33.39 -27.62
C ASP A 698 -3.20 -32.40 -28.77
N MET A 699 -4.22 -32.16 -29.60
CA MET A 699 -4.17 -31.21 -30.71
C MET A 699 -4.49 -29.76 -30.32
N CYS A 700 -4.78 -29.47 -29.04
CA CYS A 700 -5.12 -28.12 -28.61
C CYS A 700 -4.00 -27.09 -28.89
N HIS A 701 -2.73 -27.51 -28.86
CA HIS A 701 -1.59 -26.63 -29.14
C HIS A 701 -1.55 -26.09 -30.59
N LYS A 702 -2.22 -26.76 -31.54
CA LYS A 702 -2.32 -26.35 -32.95
C LYS A 702 -3.68 -25.69 -33.29
N CYS A 703 -4.55 -25.50 -32.29
CA CYS A 703 -5.94 -25.10 -32.51
C CYS A 703 -6.19 -23.63 -32.18
N GLN A 704 -6.67 -22.84 -33.14
CA GLN A 704 -6.96 -21.41 -32.95
C GLN A 704 -8.11 -21.13 -31.97
N SER A 705 -8.99 -22.11 -31.74
CA SER A 705 -10.08 -21.99 -30.74
C SER A 705 -9.61 -22.28 -29.32
N ALA A 706 -8.37 -22.77 -29.13
CA ALA A 706 -7.82 -23.08 -27.84
C ALA A 706 -7.37 -21.81 -27.11
N LYS A 707 -7.79 -21.69 -25.86
CA LYS A 707 -7.37 -20.65 -24.94
C LYS A 707 -6.98 -21.26 -23.60
N ALA A 708 -5.79 -20.94 -23.12
CA ALA A 708 -5.34 -21.33 -21.80
C ALA A 708 -6.06 -20.46 -20.77
N VAL A 709 -6.07 -20.90 -19.51
CA VAL A 709 -6.83 -20.22 -18.46
C VAL A 709 -5.92 -19.98 -17.26
N ASN A 710 -5.74 -18.72 -16.89
CA ASN A 710 -4.92 -18.33 -15.75
C ASN A 710 -5.65 -18.56 -14.41
N GLU A 711 -5.91 -19.83 -14.09
CA GLU A 711 -6.60 -20.31 -12.90
C GLU A 711 -5.89 -21.56 -12.36
N THR A 712 -5.72 -21.65 -11.04
CA THR A 712 -4.94 -22.69 -10.38
C THR A 712 -5.33 -24.11 -10.78
N GLN A 713 -6.63 -24.42 -10.88
CA GLN A 713 -7.09 -25.77 -11.27
C GLN A 713 -6.83 -26.07 -12.75
N SER A 714 -6.96 -25.09 -13.62
CA SER A 714 -6.75 -25.24 -15.06
C SER A 714 -5.26 -25.42 -15.36
N ILE A 715 -4.38 -24.67 -14.68
CA ILE A 715 -2.92 -24.86 -14.76
C ILE A 715 -2.47 -26.18 -14.12
N TYR A 716 -3.08 -26.61 -13.01
CA TYR A 716 -2.79 -27.91 -12.40
C TYR A 716 -3.13 -29.08 -13.34
N LYS A 717 -4.24 -29.00 -14.08
CA LYS A 717 -4.57 -29.98 -15.14
C LYS A 717 -3.54 -29.98 -16.26
N LEU A 718 -3.10 -28.80 -16.72
CA LEU A 718 -2.11 -28.67 -17.80
C LEU A 718 -0.75 -29.26 -17.39
N ILE A 719 -0.27 -28.96 -16.18
CA ILE A 719 0.95 -29.58 -15.60
C ILE A 719 0.80 -31.11 -15.58
N SER A 720 -0.35 -31.60 -15.10
CA SER A 720 -0.61 -33.05 -15.02
C SER A 720 -0.64 -33.70 -16.41
N PHE A 721 -1.14 -33.01 -17.43
CA PHE A 721 -1.20 -33.50 -18.80
C PHE A 721 0.18 -33.56 -19.45
N ILE A 722 1.01 -32.53 -19.24
CA ILE A 722 2.42 -32.53 -19.68
C ILE A 722 3.20 -33.68 -19.02
N ASP A 723 3.01 -33.90 -17.73
CA ASP A 723 3.66 -34.98 -17.00
C ASP A 723 3.26 -36.37 -17.54
N VAL A 724 1.98 -36.54 -17.91
CA VAL A 724 1.48 -37.76 -18.56
C VAL A 724 2.06 -37.96 -19.97
N LEU A 725 2.21 -36.88 -20.75
CA LEU A 725 2.89 -36.95 -22.06
C LEU A 725 4.37 -37.32 -21.92
N LYS A 726 5.08 -36.75 -20.93
CA LYS A 726 6.49 -37.08 -20.64
C LYS A 726 6.67 -38.52 -20.19
N GLU A 727 5.78 -39.04 -19.35
CA GLU A 727 5.79 -40.45 -18.98
C GLU A 727 5.56 -41.36 -20.20
N ALA A 728 4.62 -40.98 -21.08
CA ALA A 728 4.35 -41.73 -22.29
C ALA A 728 5.57 -41.79 -23.23
N VAL A 729 6.31 -40.69 -23.39
CA VAL A 729 7.59 -40.67 -24.11
C VAL A 729 8.63 -41.59 -23.47
N ASN A 730 8.73 -41.59 -22.13
CA ASN A 730 9.66 -42.47 -21.42
C ASN A 730 9.32 -43.97 -21.58
N LEU A 731 8.04 -44.31 -21.62
CA LEU A 731 7.56 -45.68 -21.81
C LEU A 731 7.67 -46.16 -23.26
N TYR A 732 7.61 -45.23 -24.22
CA TYR A 732 7.75 -45.51 -25.65
C TYR A 732 8.86 -44.64 -26.25
N PRO A 733 10.14 -45.01 -26.11
CA PRO A 733 11.28 -44.18 -26.54
C PRO A 733 11.34 -43.92 -28.05
N ASN A 734 10.61 -44.70 -28.85
CA ASN A 734 10.43 -44.49 -30.29
C ASN A 734 9.27 -43.53 -30.62
N ALA A 735 8.71 -42.84 -29.61
CA ALA A 735 7.67 -41.83 -29.80
C ALA A 735 8.14 -40.77 -30.80
N GLN A 736 7.25 -40.40 -31.72
CA GLN A 736 7.57 -39.47 -32.80
C GLN A 736 7.99 -38.09 -32.27
N GLU A 737 8.80 -37.38 -33.05
CA GLU A 737 9.25 -35.99 -32.82
C GLU A 737 8.06 -35.05 -32.50
N GLU A 738 6.89 -35.36 -33.05
CA GLU A 738 5.65 -34.62 -32.83
C GLU A 738 5.15 -34.64 -31.36
N VAL A 739 5.43 -35.68 -30.58
CA VAL A 739 5.06 -35.71 -29.15
C VAL A 739 5.96 -34.78 -28.32
N HIS A 740 7.22 -34.64 -28.71
CA HIS A 740 8.14 -33.68 -28.09
C HIS A 740 7.75 -32.24 -28.43
N GLU A 741 7.36 -31.98 -29.68
CA GLU A 741 6.81 -30.69 -30.12
C GLU A 741 5.57 -30.30 -29.31
N ARG A 742 4.64 -31.25 -29.09
CA ARG A 742 3.44 -31.08 -28.26
C ARG A 742 3.77 -30.70 -26.81
N ILE A 743 4.71 -31.41 -26.18
CA ILE A 743 5.16 -31.13 -24.80
C ILE A 743 5.70 -29.71 -24.72
N ALA A 744 6.61 -29.34 -25.62
CA ALA A 744 7.23 -28.03 -25.63
C ALA A 744 6.19 -26.91 -25.79
N ALA A 745 5.18 -27.08 -26.67
CA ALA A 745 4.14 -26.08 -26.87
C ALA A 745 3.26 -25.87 -25.62
N PHE A 746 2.93 -26.94 -24.89
CA PHE A 746 2.17 -26.82 -23.65
C PHE A 746 3.02 -26.25 -22.49
N GLU A 747 4.32 -26.52 -22.45
CA GLU A 747 5.24 -25.90 -21.50
C GLU A 747 5.37 -24.40 -21.72
N VAL A 748 5.51 -23.94 -22.97
CA VAL A 748 5.48 -22.51 -23.31
C VAL A 748 4.16 -21.87 -22.90
N THR A 749 3.04 -22.60 -22.99
CA THR A 749 1.74 -22.12 -22.52
C THR A 749 1.70 -21.93 -21.00
N LEU A 750 2.42 -22.75 -20.22
CA LEU A 750 2.52 -22.60 -18.76
C LEU A 750 3.24 -21.32 -18.35
N ASP A 751 4.21 -20.85 -19.14
CA ASP A 751 4.96 -19.63 -18.84
C ASP A 751 4.07 -18.37 -18.86
N GLY A 752 2.90 -18.45 -19.49
CA GLY A 752 1.89 -17.39 -19.46
C GLY A 752 1.09 -17.31 -18.15
N ALA A 753 1.19 -18.30 -17.26
CA ALA A 753 0.44 -18.31 -16.01
C ALA A 753 1.02 -17.29 -15.01
N SER A 754 0.16 -16.63 -14.23
CA SER A 754 0.65 -15.73 -13.19
C SER A 754 1.38 -16.53 -12.10
N LYS A 755 2.44 -15.94 -11.54
CA LYS A 755 3.33 -16.63 -10.59
C LYS A 755 2.58 -17.29 -9.43
N ASP A 756 1.60 -16.59 -8.86
CA ASP A 756 0.77 -17.10 -7.77
C ASP A 756 -0.09 -18.30 -8.20
N VAL A 757 -0.64 -18.29 -9.41
CA VAL A 757 -1.41 -19.40 -9.97
C VAL A 757 -0.51 -20.60 -10.23
N TYR A 758 0.66 -20.37 -10.84
CA TYR A 758 1.66 -21.41 -11.11
C TYR A 758 2.19 -22.04 -9.81
N ASP A 759 2.63 -21.22 -8.85
CA ASP A 759 3.17 -21.69 -7.56
C ASP A 759 2.12 -22.51 -6.79
N ASN A 760 0.86 -22.07 -6.80
CA ASN A 760 -0.25 -22.81 -6.18
C ASN A 760 -0.56 -24.13 -6.92
N ALA A 761 -0.55 -24.12 -8.26
CA ALA A 761 -0.80 -25.32 -9.06
C ALA A 761 0.34 -26.35 -8.89
N MET A 762 1.58 -25.89 -8.84
CA MET A 762 2.75 -26.73 -8.57
C MET A 762 2.72 -27.31 -7.15
N SER A 763 2.27 -26.52 -6.16
CA SER A 763 2.04 -27.01 -4.80
C SER A 763 0.98 -28.11 -4.76
N LEU A 764 -0.13 -27.97 -5.52
CA LEU A 764 -1.14 -29.02 -5.64
C LEU A 764 -0.60 -30.29 -6.30
N PHE A 765 0.20 -30.15 -7.36
CA PHE A 765 0.84 -31.28 -8.04
C PHE A 765 1.80 -32.02 -7.12
N ASN A 766 2.69 -31.29 -6.42
CA ASN A 766 3.62 -31.89 -5.46
C ASN A 766 2.92 -32.56 -4.28
N ARG A 767 1.76 -32.03 -3.85
CA ARG A 767 1.02 -32.57 -2.70
C ARG A 767 0.14 -33.76 -3.06
N ASN A 768 -0.55 -33.70 -4.19
CA ASN A 768 -1.63 -34.62 -4.55
C ASN A 768 -1.27 -35.54 -5.73
N GLY A 769 -0.12 -35.35 -6.37
CA GLY A 769 0.24 -36.02 -7.62
C GLY A 769 -0.51 -35.43 -8.81
N ARG A 770 -0.84 -36.26 -9.80
CA ARG A 770 -1.57 -35.81 -10.99
C ARG A 770 -3.03 -35.47 -10.69
N HIS A 771 -3.55 -34.49 -11.41
CA HIS A 771 -4.95 -34.12 -11.33
C HIS A 771 -5.86 -35.33 -11.71
N PRO A 772 -6.90 -35.68 -10.92
CA PRO A 772 -7.70 -36.90 -11.11
C PRO A 772 -8.43 -37.06 -12.45
N ARG A 773 -8.62 -35.96 -13.18
CA ARG A 773 -9.22 -35.94 -14.53
C ARG A 773 -8.23 -36.16 -15.67
N VAL A 774 -6.93 -36.30 -15.37
CA VAL A 774 -5.89 -36.54 -16.36
C VAL A 774 -5.35 -37.96 -16.13
N THR A 775 -5.55 -38.83 -17.11
CA THR A 775 -5.12 -40.24 -17.08
C THR A 775 -4.15 -40.52 -18.21
N ILE A 776 -3.37 -41.60 -18.09
CA ILE A 776 -2.41 -42.03 -19.12
C ILE A 776 -3.07 -42.30 -20.49
N ASP A 777 -4.35 -42.68 -20.50
CA ASP A 777 -5.12 -42.90 -21.73
C ASP A 777 -5.17 -41.65 -22.63
N HIS A 778 -5.08 -40.45 -22.02
CA HIS A 778 -5.05 -39.19 -22.74
C HIS A 778 -3.72 -38.97 -23.50
N ALA A 779 -2.63 -39.60 -23.08
CA ALA A 779 -1.35 -39.58 -23.80
C ALA A 779 -1.17 -40.77 -24.75
N ILE A 780 -1.78 -41.94 -24.48
CA ILE A 780 -1.74 -43.09 -25.39
C ILE A 780 -2.40 -42.76 -26.73
N LEU A 781 -3.49 -41.98 -26.73
CA LEU A 781 -4.11 -41.48 -27.96
C LEU A 781 -3.18 -40.56 -28.77
N ALA A 782 -2.30 -39.81 -28.09
CA ALA A 782 -1.35 -38.90 -28.72
C ALA A 782 -0.17 -39.63 -29.38
N LEU A 783 0.11 -40.88 -28.99
CA LEU A 783 1.19 -41.71 -29.52
C LEU A 783 0.81 -42.51 -30.77
N HIS A 784 -0.48 -42.77 -30.99
CA HIS A 784 -1.00 -43.64 -32.06
C HIS A 784 -1.66 -42.87 -33.22
N ARG A 785 -1.57 -41.55 -33.23
CA ARG A 785 -2.04 -40.63 -34.27
C ARG A 785 -0.85 -39.89 -34.83
#